data_AF-A0A350F2W8-F1
#
_entry.id   AF-A0A350F2W8-F1
#
_cell.length_a   1.000
_cell.length_b   1.000
_cell.length_c   1.000
_cell.angle_alpha   90.00
_cell.angle_beta   90.00
_cell.angle_gamma   90.00
#
_symmetry.space_group_name_H-M   'P 1'
#
loop_
_entity.id
_entity.type
_entity.pdbx_description
1 polymer ?
#
loop_
_entity_poly.entity_id
_entity_poly.type
_entity_poly.pdbx_seq_one_letter_code
_entity_poly.pdbx_strand_id
1 'polypeptide(L)'
;MNPTASKTSVTALIRQRPLIFSIVAVVVVTLAGLLLFSGGDKDSATAYYEVKRSNFLISIVEGGNLEAVKEVSIRSQVEGTARVISIVPEGTYVKEGDLLVELDSGTAQDQLNQQEIATEKARLGFIQAQEQLAIQRSQTNSDITAAMINLELAKIDLEKFKEGELAQQRRQLELDVDTFNEQMTVDFERYHFSTNLLAAGFETKAKADADRLTWLRTKKNLQQATNALWMFETFDQNKLLTEYQSKVDEAQQEMARVVAQSRAKIAQFEADVLTQERTLKLNQDKLERDRKNLEGCRILAPSSGLVVYPISESRFSQESMIEEGATVRYRQEMIKLPDTSTMKLTIKVHESHVGKIRAGQTAYVVLDPMPDQRFVGTVSRVALLPNNSDRWSNPNLKVYNTEILIADTLPDTVKPGVSAKAEVIITNLLDVLTVPVQAVTTLKGQSVVYLAGSTPKAVPVEVGMFNTKFIQVISGIEEGDRVLLSPPLDSQANDLEGNILQEGDTIPTNTVVVAGIEPAATTSGSGNGGERNGTQQAGGSDAQAERRAGGTGGSGREEMIKQFDKDGDGELNDEERAAMRSQLQSQFSGDRSGGGFNREAMMKQFDKNGDGTIDDEERAAMRSRFSQGRGGAGAGGSPGGQSGGAQRTGGDQQ
;
A
#
# COMPACT_ATOMS: atom_id res chain seq x y z
N MET A 1 -94.28 -42.92 -59.16
CA MET A 1 -95.40 -43.85 -58.86
C MET A 1 -96.26 -43.27 -57.74
N ASN A 2 -97.58 -43.31 -57.91
CA ASN A 2 -98.54 -43.53 -56.81
C ASN A 2 -98.63 -45.08 -56.61
N PRO A 3 -99.33 -45.71 -55.63
CA PRO A 3 -100.48 -45.16 -54.88
C PRO A 3 -100.64 -45.57 -53.39
N THR A 4 -101.53 -44.87 -52.66
CA THR A 4 -102.48 -45.39 -51.61
C THR A 4 -101.95 -46.13 -50.35
N ALA A 5 -102.65 -46.26 -49.23
CA ALA A 5 -103.91 -45.71 -48.66
C ALA A 5 -103.83 -45.92 -47.11
N SER A 6 -104.71 -45.41 -46.24
CA SER A 6 -106.12 -45.05 -46.41
C SER A 6 -106.56 -43.84 -45.57
N LYS A 7 -107.79 -43.39 -45.81
CA LYS A 7 -108.48 -42.34 -45.06
C LYS A 7 -109.38 -42.97 -44.00
N THR A 8 -109.48 -42.34 -42.83
CA THR A 8 -110.74 -42.31 -42.07
C THR A 8 -110.92 -40.90 -41.50
N SER A 9 -112.15 -40.40 -41.50
CA SER A 9 -112.41 -38.96 -41.47
C SER A 9 -113.58 -38.59 -40.57
N VAL A 10 -113.53 -37.37 -40.02
CA VAL A 10 -114.69 -36.55 -39.62
C VAL A 10 -115.47 -37.03 -38.38
N THR A 11 -115.37 -36.18 -37.34
CA THR A 11 -116.32 -35.93 -36.24
C THR A 11 -117.54 -36.85 -36.06
N ALA A 12 -117.67 -37.45 -34.87
CA ALA A 12 -118.63 -37.01 -33.86
C ALA A 12 -118.62 -37.88 -32.59
N LEU A 13 -118.19 -37.33 -31.43
CA LEU A 13 -118.74 -37.71 -30.11
C LEU A 13 -118.40 -36.68 -29.01
N ILE A 14 -119.01 -35.50 -29.05
CA ILE A 14 -118.91 -34.52 -27.96
C ILE A 14 -119.87 -34.92 -26.83
N ARG A 15 -119.40 -35.80 -25.91
CA ARG A 15 -119.90 -35.85 -24.52
C ARG A 15 -118.95 -36.63 -23.58
N GLN A 16 -118.93 -36.23 -22.31
CA GLN A 16 -118.39 -36.97 -21.16
C GLN A 16 -116.86 -37.28 -21.11
N ARG A 17 -115.98 -36.28 -20.94
CA ARG A 17 -114.78 -36.35 -20.04
C ARG A 17 -114.33 -34.94 -19.57
N PRO A 18 -114.83 -34.41 -18.44
CA PRO A 18 -114.51 -33.05 -17.99
C PRO A 18 -113.07 -32.89 -17.42
N LEU A 19 -112.38 -33.99 -17.11
CA LEU A 19 -111.12 -34.01 -16.35
C LEU A 19 -109.88 -33.48 -17.12
N ILE A 20 -109.97 -33.32 -18.45
CA ILE A 20 -108.83 -32.89 -19.28
C ILE A 20 -108.71 -31.35 -19.32
N PHE A 21 -109.83 -30.63 -19.27
CA PHE A 21 -109.83 -29.16 -19.35
C PHE A 21 -109.32 -28.46 -18.08
N SER A 22 -109.50 -29.06 -16.89
CA SER A 22 -108.99 -28.49 -15.63
C SER A 22 -107.46 -28.45 -15.60
N ILE A 23 -106.79 -29.49 -16.11
CA ILE A 23 -105.32 -29.57 -16.14
C ILE A 23 -104.75 -28.46 -17.04
N VAL A 24 -105.34 -28.25 -18.23
CA VAL A 24 -104.91 -27.17 -19.15
C VAL A 24 -105.12 -25.78 -18.52
N ALA A 25 -106.26 -25.56 -17.84
CA ALA A 25 -106.53 -24.29 -17.17
C ALA A 25 -105.52 -23.97 -16.06
N VAL A 26 -105.15 -24.97 -15.24
CA VAL A 26 -104.14 -24.79 -14.17
C VAL A 26 -102.77 -24.41 -14.74
N VAL A 27 -102.33 -25.06 -15.83
CA VAL A 27 -101.04 -24.77 -16.47
C VAL A 27 -100.98 -23.35 -17.05
N VAL A 28 -102.07 -22.85 -17.64
CA VAL A 28 -102.12 -21.46 -18.14
C VAL A 28 -102.08 -20.45 -16.99
N VAL A 29 -102.77 -20.71 -15.88
CA VAL A 29 -102.77 -19.82 -14.70
C VAL A 29 -101.40 -19.80 -14.01
N THR A 30 -100.71 -20.93 -13.87
CA THR A 30 -99.35 -20.93 -13.27
C THR A 30 -98.32 -20.25 -14.17
N LEU A 31 -98.41 -20.41 -15.50
CA LEU A 31 -97.51 -19.73 -16.43
C LEU A 31 -97.73 -18.19 -16.44
N ALA A 32 -98.98 -17.75 -16.38
CA ALA A 32 -99.32 -16.33 -16.25
C ALA A 32 -98.85 -15.73 -14.90
N GLY A 33 -99.02 -16.49 -13.81
CA GLY A 33 -98.52 -16.10 -12.48
C GLY A 33 -96.99 -15.96 -12.43
N LEU A 34 -96.26 -16.83 -13.14
CA LEU A 34 -94.79 -16.75 -13.20
C LEU A 34 -94.30 -15.52 -13.97
N LEU A 35 -94.97 -15.14 -15.07
CA LEU A 35 -94.60 -13.98 -15.89
C LEU A 35 -94.88 -12.64 -15.21
N LEU A 36 -95.90 -12.56 -14.35
CA LEU A 36 -96.28 -11.32 -13.65
C LEU A 36 -95.39 -10.96 -12.44
N PHE A 37 -94.47 -11.83 -12.03
CA PHE A 37 -93.51 -11.57 -10.94
C PHE A 37 -92.09 -11.18 -11.42
N SER A 38 -91.87 -11.06 -12.74
CA SER A 38 -90.56 -10.74 -13.32
C SER A 38 -90.36 -9.23 -13.55
N GLY A 39 -90.59 -8.41 -12.52
CA GLY A 39 -90.43 -6.95 -12.59
C GLY A 39 -89.80 -6.39 -11.31
N GLY A 40 -88.47 -6.34 -11.26
CA GLY A 40 -87.71 -5.74 -10.16
C GLY A 40 -86.56 -4.91 -10.72
N ASP A 41 -86.44 -3.67 -10.23
CA ASP A 41 -85.44 -2.71 -10.71
C ASP A 41 -84.01 -3.10 -10.37
N LYS A 42 -83.09 -2.72 -11.26
CA LYS A 42 -81.65 -2.87 -11.05
C LYS A 42 -81.08 -1.62 -10.39
N ASP A 43 -81.26 -1.50 -9.08
CA ASP A 43 -80.42 -0.60 -8.29
C ASP A 43 -78.96 -1.04 -8.45
N SER A 44 -78.19 -0.26 -9.20
CA SER A 44 -76.77 -0.48 -9.40
C SER A 44 -76.05 -0.04 -8.13
N ALA A 45 -75.86 -0.98 -7.21
CA ALA A 45 -75.26 -0.74 -5.90
C ALA A 45 -73.84 -0.18 -6.00
N THR A 46 -73.73 1.15 -6.15
CA THR A 46 -72.47 1.89 -6.16
C THR A 46 -71.78 1.69 -4.81
N ALA A 47 -70.64 1.01 -4.83
CA ALA A 47 -69.88 0.75 -3.62
C ALA A 47 -69.40 2.08 -3.00
N TYR A 48 -69.90 2.38 -1.79
CA TYR A 48 -69.53 3.57 -1.04
C TYR A 48 -68.75 3.20 0.22
N TYR A 49 -67.84 4.08 0.62
CA TYR A 49 -67.11 4.05 1.88
C TYR A 49 -67.61 5.20 2.76
N GLU A 50 -67.87 4.90 4.03
CA GLU A 50 -68.25 5.90 5.03
C GLU A 50 -66.98 6.47 5.67
N VAL A 51 -66.75 7.78 5.49
CA VAL A 51 -65.57 8.50 6.00
C VAL A 51 -65.57 8.42 7.53
N LYS A 52 -64.48 7.90 8.10
CA LYS A 52 -64.32 7.72 9.55
C LYS A 52 -62.95 8.20 9.98
N ARG A 53 -62.86 8.69 11.22
CA ARG A 53 -61.57 8.84 11.88
C ARG A 53 -60.97 7.48 12.16
N SER A 54 -59.71 7.31 11.81
CA SER A 54 -58.96 6.10 12.14
C SER A 54 -57.49 6.43 12.41
N ASN A 55 -56.82 5.52 13.15
CA ASN A 55 -55.39 5.62 13.36
C ASN A 55 -54.68 5.11 12.11
N PHE A 56 -53.99 6.03 11.44
CA PHE A 56 -53.45 5.85 10.10
C PHE A 56 -51.93 5.65 10.18
N LEU A 57 -51.52 4.37 10.14
CA LEU A 57 -50.13 3.98 10.09
C LEU A 57 -49.59 4.14 8.66
N ILE A 58 -48.44 4.81 8.53
CA ILE A 58 -47.70 4.94 7.29
C ILE A 58 -46.41 4.16 7.45
N SER A 59 -46.35 2.97 6.84
CA SER A 59 -45.17 2.11 6.80
C SER A 59 -44.62 1.98 5.37
N ILE A 60 -43.33 1.68 5.27
CA ILE A 60 -42.63 1.27 4.06
C ILE A 60 -42.18 -0.18 4.26
N VAL A 61 -42.49 -1.07 3.32
CA VAL A 61 -42.02 -2.46 3.33
C VAL A 61 -40.93 -2.61 2.27
N GLU A 62 -39.70 -2.87 2.70
CA GLU A 62 -38.53 -3.03 1.83
C GLU A 62 -37.80 -4.35 2.14
N GLY A 63 -37.14 -4.91 1.12
CA GLY A 63 -36.34 -6.13 1.26
C GLY A 63 -34.89 -5.85 1.66
N GLY A 64 -34.29 -6.80 2.39
CA GLY A 64 -32.88 -6.75 2.78
C GLY A 64 -32.32 -8.09 3.21
N ASN A 65 -31.02 -8.08 3.52
CA ASN A 65 -30.30 -9.25 4.01
C ASN A 65 -29.86 -9.02 5.47
N LEU A 66 -29.97 -10.08 6.26
CA LEU A 66 -29.53 -10.10 7.66
C LEU A 66 -28.01 -10.24 7.75
N GLU A 67 -27.35 -9.35 8.47
CA GLU A 67 -25.90 -9.25 8.64
C GLU A 67 -25.56 -9.23 10.13
N ALA A 68 -24.37 -9.69 10.52
CA ALA A 68 -23.89 -9.49 11.89
C ALA A 68 -23.49 -8.03 12.11
N VAL A 69 -23.64 -7.53 13.34
CA VAL A 69 -23.15 -6.18 13.73
C VAL A 69 -21.63 -6.18 13.89
N LYS A 70 -21.05 -7.31 14.29
CA LYS A 70 -19.60 -7.54 14.31
C LYS A 70 -19.25 -8.76 13.46
N GLU A 71 -18.22 -8.65 12.65
CA GLU A 71 -17.65 -9.74 11.88
C GLU A 71 -16.12 -9.62 11.92
N VAL A 72 -15.42 -10.72 12.19
CA VAL A 72 -13.96 -10.77 12.12
C VAL A 72 -13.53 -11.59 10.91
N SER A 73 -12.91 -10.95 9.92
CA SER A 73 -12.30 -11.60 8.75
C SER A 73 -10.92 -12.14 9.11
N ILE A 74 -10.78 -13.46 9.16
CA ILE A 74 -9.53 -14.15 9.46
C ILE A 74 -8.76 -14.40 8.16
N ARG A 75 -7.52 -13.95 8.12
CA ARG A 75 -6.63 -13.96 6.96
C ARG A 75 -5.37 -14.77 7.26
N SER A 76 -4.79 -15.41 6.23
CA SER A 76 -3.50 -16.09 6.36
C SER A 76 -2.41 -15.10 6.76
N GLN A 77 -1.69 -15.42 7.83
CA GLN A 77 -0.56 -14.63 8.33
C GLN A 77 0.80 -15.14 7.84
N VAL A 78 0.85 -16.35 7.28
CA VAL A 78 2.07 -17.00 6.79
C VAL A 78 2.60 -16.29 5.55
N GLU A 79 3.87 -15.87 5.56
CA GLU A 79 4.54 -15.24 4.42
C GLU A 79 4.71 -16.25 3.27
N GLY A 80 4.34 -15.84 2.05
CA GLY A 80 4.37 -16.70 0.86
C GLY A 80 3.09 -17.51 0.67
N THR A 81 3.22 -18.84 0.64
CA THR A 81 2.13 -19.79 0.38
C THR A 81 2.23 -21.03 1.28
N ALA A 82 1.12 -21.42 1.90
CA ALA A 82 1.05 -22.60 2.76
C ALA A 82 -0.10 -23.54 2.33
N ARG A 83 0.04 -24.84 2.62
CA ARG A 83 -1.02 -25.83 2.38
C ARG A 83 -1.87 -25.97 3.63
N VAL A 84 -3.19 -26.03 3.49
CA VAL A 84 -4.12 -26.35 4.59
C VAL A 84 -3.95 -27.83 4.96
N ILE A 85 -3.68 -28.13 6.22
CA ILE A 85 -3.74 -29.49 6.77
C ILE A 85 -5.15 -29.79 7.25
N SER A 86 -5.71 -28.91 8.08
CA SER A 86 -7.09 -29.01 8.58
C SER A 86 -7.77 -27.64 8.64
N ILE A 87 -9.09 -27.62 8.48
CA ILE A 87 -9.92 -26.43 8.62
C ILE A 87 -11.26 -26.78 9.29
N VAL A 88 -11.71 -25.96 10.23
CA VAL A 88 -13.00 -26.16 10.90
C VAL A 88 -14.15 -25.99 9.91
N PRO A 89 -15.06 -26.97 9.77
CA PRO A 89 -16.11 -26.94 8.74
C PRO A 89 -17.11 -25.81 8.96
N GLU A 90 -17.58 -25.23 7.86
CA GLU A 90 -18.58 -24.15 7.84
C GLU A 90 -19.87 -24.53 8.60
N GLY A 91 -20.40 -23.56 9.34
CA GLY A 91 -21.57 -23.74 10.20
C GLY A 91 -21.25 -24.24 11.61
N THR A 92 -19.98 -24.49 11.94
CA THR A 92 -19.53 -24.80 13.31
C THR A 92 -19.51 -23.54 14.16
N TYR A 93 -20.03 -23.60 15.39
CA TYR A 93 -19.84 -22.56 16.39
C TYR A 93 -18.52 -22.78 17.15
N VAL A 94 -17.69 -21.73 17.22
CA VAL A 94 -16.35 -21.74 17.85
C VAL A 94 -16.27 -20.70 18.97
N LYS A 95 -15.37 -20.92 19.91
CA LYS A 95 -15.04 -20.02 21.02
C LYS A 95 -13.71 -19.33 20.78
N GLU A 96 -13.50 -18.19 21.44
CA GLU A 96 -12.18 -17.55 21.53
C GLU A 96 -11.11 -18.56 21.99
N GLY A 97 -10.01 -18.66 21.23
CA GLY A 97 -8.92 -19.60 21.46
C GLY A 97 -9.03 -20.96 20.76
N ASP A 98 -10.19 -21.34 20.18
CA ASP A 98 -10.31 -22.59 19.41
C ASP A 98 -9.46 -22.56 18.14
N LEU A 99 -8.86 -23.70 17.76
CA LEU A 99 -8.08 -23.83 16.52
C LEU A 99 -9.02 -23.87 15.30
N LEU A 100 -8.78 -23.01 14.31
CA LEU A 100 -9.63 -22.85 13.13
C LEU A 100 -9.01 -23.37 11.84
N VAL A 101 -7.70 -23.12 11.65
CA VAL A 101 -6.92 -23.58 10.50
C VAL A 101 -5.55 -24.02 10.99
N GLU A 102 -5.14 -25.22 10.63
CA GLU A 102 -3.76 -25.66 10.72
C GLU A 102 -3.16 -25.72 9.32
N LEU A 103 -2.08 -24.97 9.11
CA LEU A 103 -1.32 -24.90 7.88
C LEU A 103 -0.04 -25.74 8.01
N ASP A 104 0.45 -26.25 6.89
CA ASP A 104 1.71 -26.99 6.83
C ASP A 104 2.88 -26.12 7.32
N SER A 105 3.40 -26.52 8.47
CA SER A 105 4.48 -25.85 9.20
C SER A 105 5.87 -26.42 8.90
N GLY A 106 5.99 -27.50 8.11
CA GLY A 106 7.26 -28.17 7.89
C GLY A 106 8.33 -27.24 7.29
N THR A 107 7.94 -26.46 6.27
CA THR A 107 8.82 -25.47 5.63
C THR A 107 9.17 -24.30 6.55
N ALA A 108 8.21 -23.83 7.36
CA ALA A 108 8.42 -22.75 8.33
C ALA A 108 9.34 -23.20 9.49
N GLN A 109 9.19 -24.43 9.96
CA GLN A 109 10.04 -25.02 10.99
C GLN A 109 11.47 -25.23 10.47
N ASP A 110 11.66 -25.71 9.25
CA ASP A 110 13.00 -25.84 8.65
C ASP A 110 13.67 -24.49 8.42
N GLN A 111 12.92 -23.46 8.00
CA GLN A 111 13.41 -22.08 7.92
C GLN A 111 13.83 -21.55 9.30
N LEU A 112 12.98 -21.72 10.32
CA LEU A 112 13.28 -21.35 11.70
C LEU A 112 14.56 -22.02 12.21
N ASN A 113 14.67 -23.34 12.04
CA ASN A 113 15.85 -24.13 12.45
C ASN A 113 17.14 -23.60 11.77
N GLN A 114 17.07 -23.28 10.47
CA GLN A 114 18.20 -22.70 9.73
C GLN A 114 18.54 -21.29 10.21
N GLN A 115 17.55 -20.45 10.50
CA GLN A 115 17.77 -19.08 10.97
C GLN A 115 18.27 -19.03 12.43
N GLU A 116 17.91 -19.99 13.29
CA GLU A 116 18.52 -20.15 14.62
C GLU A 116 20.01 -20.48 14.51
N ILE A 117 20.38 -21.44 13.66
CA ILE A 117 21.78 -21.78 13.37
C ILE A 117 22.53 -20.56 12.79
N ALA A 118 21.92 -19.80 11.88
CA ALA A 118 22.51 -18.58 11.32
C ALA A 118 22.69 -17.48 12.39
N THR A 119 21.76 -17.35 13.32
CA THR A 119 21.79 -16.35 14.41
C THR A 119 22.87 -16.68 15.43
N GLU A 120 22.98 -17.95 15.86
CA GLU A 120 24.07 -18.38 16.76
C GLU A 120 25.44 -18.32 16.06
N LYS A 121 25.53 -18.61 14.76
CA LYS A 121 26.77 -18.38 13.99
C LYS A 121 27.16 -16.89 13.97
N ALA A 122 26.21 -15.97 13.77
CA ALA A 122 26.47 -14.53 13.84
C ALA A 122 26.87 -14.09 15.26
N ARG A 123 26.27 -14.68 16.29
CA ARG A 123 26.61 -14.44 17.71
C ARG A 123 28.03 -14.86 18.04
N LEU A 124 28.46 -16.04 17.57
CA LEU A 124 29.83 -16.52 17.72
C LEU A 124 30.82 -15.61 16.97
N GLY A 125 30.47 -15.12 15.77
CA GLY A 125 31.28 -14.14 15.04
C GLY A 125 31.46 -12.83 15.80
N PHE A 126 30.38 -12.30 16.40
CA PHE A 126 30.44 -11.10 17.25
C PHE A 126 31.31 -11.29 18.48
N ILE A 127 31.20 -12.42 19.19
CA ILE A 127 32.07 -12.75 20.32
C ILE A 127 33.53 -12.86 19.87
N GLN A 128 33.82 -13.54 18.75
CA GLN A 128 35.17 -13.65 18.21
C GLN A 128 35.78 -12.29 17.84
N ALA A 129 35.01 -11.36 17.28
CA ALA A 129 35.46 -10.00 17.00
C ALA A 129 35.74 -9.21 18.29
N GLN A 130 34.92 -9.36 19.33
CA GLN A 130 35.16 -8.71 20.63
C GLN A 130 36.45 -9.21 21.30
N GLU A 131 36.70 -10.52 21.30
CA GLU A 131 37.94 -11.10 21.85
C GLU A 131 39.16 -10.68 21.02
N GLN A 132 39.06 -10.61 19.69
CA GLN A 132 40.13 -10.09 18.82
C GLN A 132 40.44 -8.62 19.11
N LEU A 133 39.42 -7.77 19.30
CA LEU A 133 39.60 -6.38 19.72
C LEU A 133 40.27 -6.28 21.10
N ALA A 134 39.92 -7.13 22.06
CA ALA A 134 40.55 -7.17 23.38
C ALA A 134 42.04 -7.57 23.31
N ILE A 135 42.35 -8.62 22.54
CA ILE A 135 43.72 -9.07 22.26
C ILE A 135 44.53 -7.97 21.57
N GLN A 136 43.98 -7.34 20.51
CA GLN A 136 44.67 -6.27 19.79
C GLN A 136 44.91 -5.05 20.68
N ARG A 137 43.95 -4.65 21.52
CA ARG A 137 44.14 -3.56 22.50
C ARG A 137 45.27 -3.88 23.49
N SER A 138 45.38 -5.12 23.96
CA SER A 138 46.44 -5.55 24.87
C SER A 138 47.83 -5.53 24.21
N GLN A 139 47.95 -6.06 22.99
CA GLN A 139 49.17 -5.99 22.18
C GLN A 139 49.57 -4.53 21.90
N THR A 140 48.63 -3.72 21.41
CA THR A 140 48.81 -2.29 21.15
C THR A 140 49.29 -1.51 22.39
N ASN A 141 48.73 -1.78 23.57
CA ASN A 141 49.19 -1.13 24.81
C ASN A 141 50.64 -1.51 25.15
N SER A 142 51.03 -2.75 24.88
CA SER A 142 52.38 -3.26 25.06
C SER A 142 53.36 -2.61 24.08
N ASP A 143 53.00 -2.50 22.79
CA ASP A 143 53.79 -1.81 21.75
C ASP A 143 54.03 -0.33 22.12
N ILE A 144 52.99 0.37 22.55
CA ILE A 144 53.07 1.79 22.97
C ILE A 144 53.95 1.93 24.22
N THR A 145 53.85 1.00 25.19
CA THR A 145 54.67 1.02 26.40
C THR A 145 56.15 0.77 26.09
N ALA A 146 56.47 -0.15 25.17
CA ALA A 146 57.84 -0.36 24.72
C ALA A 146 58.43 0.87 24.03
N ALA A 147 57.67 1.52 23.13
CA ALA A 147 58.11 2.75 22.48
C ALA A 147 58.30 3.92 23.47
N MET A 148 57.42 4.03 24.48
CA MET A 148 57.52 5.02 25.55
C MET A 148 58.77 4.80 26.43
N ILE A 149 59.11 3.54 26.75
CA ILE A 149 60.33 3.20 27.49
C ILE A 149 61.58 3.58 26.68
N ASN A 150 61.61 3.29 25.38
CA ASN A 150 62.73 3.66 24.51
C ASN A 150 62.95 5.18 24.44
N LEU A 151 61.86 5.96 24.36
CA LEU A 151 61.91 7.42 24.42
C LEU A 151 62.44 7.92 25.78
N GLU A 152 62.03 7.31 26.89
CA GLU A 152 62.48 7.72 28.22
C GLU A 152 63.97 7.39 28.44
N LEU A 153 64.44 6.23 27.98
CA LEU A 153 65.87 5.87 28.00
C LEU A 153 66.71 6.86 27.17
N ALA A 154 66.26 7.26 25.99
CA ALA A 154 66.96 8.24 25.16
C ALA A 154 67.08 9.62 25.84
N LYS A 155 66.05 10.05 26.60
CA LYS A 155 66.11 11.30 27.39
C LYS A 155 67.12 11.18 28.53
N ILE A 156 67.11 10.06 29.26
CA ILE A 156 68.03 9.79 30.37
C ILE A 156 69.48 9.79 29.87
N ASP A 157 69.76 9.21 28.69
CA ASP A 157 71.09 9.27 28.08
C ASP A 157 71.50 10.72 27.70
N LEU A 158 70.58 11.51 27.13
CA LEU A 158 70.82 12.93 26.83
C LEU A 158 71.06 13.78 28.09
N GLU A 159 70.36 13.49 29.20
CA GLU A 159 70.51 14.15 30.49
C GLU A 159 71.86 13.78 31.16
N LYS A 160 72.16 12.47 31.23
CA LYS A 160 73.44 11.91 31.70
C LYS A 160 74.64 12.45 30.92
N PHE A 161 74.51 12.62 29.61
CA PHE A 161 75.55 13.25 28.79
C PHE A 161 75.77 14.72 29.16
N LYS A 162 74.68 15.51 29.26
CA LYS A 162 74.74 16.95 29.60
C LYS A 162 75.34 17.22 30.98
N GLU A 163 74.85 16.52 32.01
CA GLU A 163 75.19 16.84 33.40
C GLU A 163 76.47 16.15 33.88
N GLY A 164 76.72 14.91 33.43
CA GLY A 164 77.85 14.10 33.87
C GLY A 164 79.02 14.08 32.88
N GLU A 165 78.80 13.48 31.72
CA GLU A 165 79.90 13.06 30.83
C GLU A 165 80.61 14.25 30.18
N LEU A 166 79.87 15.23 29.69
CA LEU A 166 80.41 16.48 29.11
C LEU A 166 81.31 17.21 30.13
N ALA A 167 80.84 17.34 31.38
CA ALA A 167 81.59 17.99 32.45
C ALA A 167 82.86 17.20 32.86
N GLN A 168 82.83 15.87 32.82
CA GLN A 168 84.02 15.05 33.09
C GLN A 168 85.03 15.10 31.94
N GLN A 169 84.59 14.98 30.68
CA GLN A 169 85.46 15.04 29.50
C GLN A 169 86.15 16.41 29.39
N ARG A 170 85.40 17.50 29.59
CA ARG A 170 85.93 18.86 29.69
C ARG A 170 87.02 18.94 30.77
N ARG A 171 86.71 18.50 32.00
CA ARG A 171 87.64 18.58 33.14
C ARG A 171 88.92 17.77 32.92
N GLN A 172 88.85 16.61 32.25
CA GLN A 172 90.05 15.84 31.93
C GLN A 172 90.97 16.61 30.97
N LEU A 173 90.40 17.24 29.92
CA LEU A 173 91.18 18.04 28.97
C LEU A 173 91.75 19.32 29.60
N GLU A 174 91.03 19.94 30.55
CA GLU A 174 91.53 21.05 31.37
C GLU A 174 92.71 20.62 32.24
N LEU A 175 92.62 19.47 32.93
CA LEU A 175 93.72 18.91 33.73
C LEU A 175 94.95 18.53 32.88
N ASP A 176 94.74 18.01 31.67
CA ASP A 176 95.83 17.70 30.74
C ASP A 176 96.55 18.99 30.27
N VAL A 177 95.81 20.10 30.07
CA VAL A 177 96.40 21.41 29.76
C VAL A 177 97.18 21.97 30.97
N ASP A 178 96.60 21.95 32.16
CA ASP A 178 97.23 22.48 33.38
C ASP A 178 98.52 21.71 33.72
N THR A 179 98.49 20.38 33.68
CA THR A 179 99.68 19.56 33.98
C THR A 179 100.81 19.76 32.97
N PHE A 180 100.53 19.91 31.66
CA PHE A 180 101.57 20.27 30.69
C PHE A 180 102.05 21.72 30.84
N ASN A 181 101.24 22.64 31.35
CA ASN A 181 101.62 24.03 31.62
C ASN A 181 102.54 24.14 32.86
N GLU A 182 102.22 23.44 33.94
CA GLU A 182 103.10 23.29 35.11
C GLU A 182 104.43 22.63 34.70
N GLN A 183 104.38 21.52 33.96
CA GLN A 183 105.59 20.82 33.50
C GLN A 183 106.44 21.69 32.54
N MET A 184 105.82 22.47 31.64
CA MET A 184 106.56 23.42 30.79
C MET A 184 107.24 24.51 31.63
N THR A 185 106.61 24.96 32.72
CA THR A 185 107.18 25.97 33.63
C THR A 185 108.43 25.41 34.33
N VAL A 186 108.34 24.21 34.91
CA VAL A 186 109.47 23.52 35.55
C VAL A 186 110.61 23.24 34.55
N ASP A 187 110.30 22.78 33.34
CA ASP A 187 111.30 22.54 32.29
C ASP A 187 111.96 23.84 31.80
N PHE A 188 111.19 24.95 31.73
CA PHE A 188 111.69 26.27 31.35
C PHE A 188 112.65 26.82 32.40
N GLU A 189 112.29 26.78 33.68
CA GLU A 189 113.18 27.19 34.78
C GLU A 189 114.47 26.35 34.79
N ARG A 190 114.35 25.04 34.59
CA ARG A 190 115.50 24.12 34.50
C ARG A 190 116.44 24.47 33.35
N TYR A 191 115.89 24.70 32.15
CA TYR A 191 116.66 25.14 30.98
C TYR A 191 117.30 26.52 31.18
N HIS A 192 116.58 27.47 31.79
CA HIS A 192 117.11 28.77 32.14
C HIS A 192 118.27 28.66 33.15
N PHE A 193 118.16 27.77 34.14
CA PHE A 193 119.24 27.51 35.10
C PHE A 193 120.47 26.87 34.44
N SER A 194 120.30 25.81 33.63
CA SER A 194 121.44 25.15 32.97
C SER A 194 122.11 25.99 31.87
N THR A 195 121.39 26.92 31.23
CA THR A 195 122.01 27.91 30.35
C THR A 195 122.81 28.97 31.10
N ASN A 196 122.38 29.39 32.30
CA ASN A 196 123.16 30.29 33.14
C ASN A 196 124.41 29.59 33.74
N LEU A 197 124.31 28.32 34.14
CA LEU A 197 125.47 27.53 34.57
C LEU A 197 126.46 27.26 33.42
N LEU A 198 125.98 27.03 32.20
CA LEU A 198 126.81 26.94 30.99
C LEU A 198 127.58 28.24 30.74
N ALA A 199 126.92 29.39 30.86
CA ALA A 199 127.55 30.71 30.68
C ALA A 199 128.60 31.00 31.78
N ALA A 200 128.41 30.49 32.98
CA ALA A 200 129.38 30.55 34.09
C ALA A 200 130.46 29.46 34.03
N GLY A 201 130.41 28.53 33.07
CA GLY A 201 131.42 27.49 32.84
C GLY A 201 131.30 26.23 33.72
N PHE A 202 130.21 26.06 34.47
CA PHE A 202 130.01 24.94 35.41
C PHE A 202 129.28 23.73 34.81
N GLU A 203 128.70 23.83 33.61
CA GLU A 203 127.90 22.77 32.99
C GLU A 203 128.24 22.58 31.50
N THR A 204 127.86 21.44 30.92
CA THR A 204 128.22 21.08 29.53
C THR A 204 127.16 21.50 28.52
N LYS A 205 127.58 21.88 27.30
CA LYS A 205 126.66 22.25 26.21
C LYS A 205 125.62 21.15 25.93
N ALA A 206 126.04 19.88 25.90
CA ALA A 206 125.15 18.76 25.63
C ALA A 206 123.99 18.64 26.65
N LYS A 207 124.22 19.06 27.90
CA LYS A 207 123.21 19.07 28.96
C LYS A 207 122.21 20.22 28.80
N ALA A 208 122.69 21.44 28.52
CA ALA A 208 121.81 22.58 28.22
C ALA A 208 120.97 22.35 26.94
N ASP A 209 121.54 21.77 25.88
CA ASP A 209 120.80 21.39 24.66
C ASP A 209 119.78 20.26 24.92
N ALA A 210 120.04 19.33 25.85
CA ALA A 210 119.08 18.29 26.24
C ALA A 210 117.89 18.85 27.06
N ASP A 211 118.13 19.79 27.98
CA ASP A 211 117.05 20.47 28.71
C ASP A 211 116.21 21.33 27.76
N ARG A 212 116.87 22.04 26.82
CA ARG A 212 116.19 22.79 25.75
C ARG A 212 115.26 21.91 24.91
N LEU A 213 115.73 20.72 24.53
CA LEU A 213 114.92 19.75 23.78
C LEU A 213 113.77 19.17 24.62
N THR A 214 113.90 19.14 25.94
CA THR A 214 112.84 18.72 26.87
C THR A 214 111.74 19.78 26.95
N TRP A 215 112.10 21.04 27.23
CA TRP A 215 111.18 22.19 27.19
C TRP A 215 110.48 22.35 25.83
N LEU A 216 111.20 22.16 24.71
CA LEU A 216 110.61 22.20 23.36
C LEU A 216 109.66 21.03 23.06
N ARG A 217 109.71 19.93 23.83
CA ARG A 217 108.72 18.84 23.76
C ARG A 217 107.51 19.17 24.64
N THR A 218 107.70 19.54 25.90
CA THR A 218 106.57 19.85 26.79
C THR A 218 105.77 21.06 26.34
N LYS A 219 106.41 22.08 25.73
CA LYS A 219 105.70 23.15 25.02
C LYS A 219 104.83 22.66 23.84
N LYS A 220 105.27 21.63 23.10
CA LYS A 220 104.46 21.03 22.01
C LYS A 220 103.32 20.18 22.56
N ASN A 221 103.54 19.46 23.65
CA ASN A 221 102.49 18.69 24.33
C ASN A 221 101.40 19.63 24.88
N LEU A 222 101.79 20.75 25.51
CA LEU A 222 100.87 21.80 25.92
C LEU A 222 100.06 22.33 24.74
N GLN A 223 100.71 22.71 23.63
CA GLN A 223 100.01 23.15 22.42
C GLN A 223 99.05 22.08 21.87
N GLN A 224 99.40 20.79 21.94
CA GLN A 224 98.54 19.69 21.53
C GLN A 224 97.32 19.54 22.47
N ALA A 225 97.50 19.65 23.79
CA ALA A 225 96.42 19.61 24.77
C ALA A 225 95.48 20.83 24.64
N THR A 226 96.02 22.04 24.49
CA THR A 226 95.21 23.25 24.25
C THR A 226 94.41 23.15 22.96
N ASN A 227 95.00 22.61 21.89
CA ASN A 227 94.27 22.35 20.65
C ASN A 227 93.17 21.29 20.82
N ALA A 228 93.40 20.25 21.65
CA ALA A 228 92.40 19.21 21.93
C ALA A 228 91.21 19.76 22.73
N LEU A 229 91.46 20.56 23.77
CA LEU A 229 90.43 21.28 24.53
C LEU A 229 89.61 22.21 23.62
N TRP A 230 90.28 22.99 22.77
CA TRP A 230 89.61 23.88 21.81
C TRP A 230 88.75 23.14 20.79
N MET A 231 89.24 22.01 20.24
CA MET A 231 88.46 21.14 19.35
C MET A 231 87.22 20.58 20.04
N PHE A 232 87.36 20.16 21.30
CA PHE A 232 86.27 19.62 22.10
C PHE A 232 85.18 20.66 22.36
N GLU A 233 85.54 21.83 22.90
CA GLU A 233 84.58 22.91 23.18
C GLU A 233 83.90 23.45 21.92
N THR A 234 84.64 23.55 20.80
CA THR A 234 84.12 24.16 19.56
C THR A 234 83.26 23.19 18.75
N PHE A 235 83.69 21.93 18.60
CA PHE A 235 83.09 20.99 17.65
C PHE A 235 82.50 19.76 18.32
N ASP A 236 83.29 18.98 19.07
CA ASP A 236 82.84 17.64 19.51
C ASP A 236 81.73 17.72 20.56
N GLN A 237 81.76 18.69 21.48
CA GLN A 237 80.67 18.94 22.43
C GLN A 237 79.34 19.19 21.71
N ASN A 238 79.33 20.08 20.70
CA ASN A 238 78.13 20.45 19.96
C ASN A 238 77.63 19.28 19.10
N LYS A 239 78.53 18.58 18.42
CA LYS A 239 78.25 17.39 17.62
C LYS A 239 77.61 16.27 18.47
N LEU A 240 78.20 15.93 19.61
CA LEU A 240 77.68 14.90 20.51
C LEU A 240 76.33 15.29 21.09
N LEU A 241 76.17 16.55 21.53
CA LEU A 241 74.89 17.06 22.02
C LEU A 241 73.78 16.94 20.96
N THR A 242 74.08 17.27 19.70
CA THR A 242 73.15 17.05 18.57
C THR A 242 72.88 15.56 18.34
N GLU A 243 73.87 14.68 18.44
CA GLU A 243 73.69 13.23 18.28
C GLU A 243 72.72 12.64 19.32
N TYR A 244 72.84 13.03 20.60
CA TYR A 244 71.89 12.61 21.64
C TYR A 244 70.51 13.27 21.49
N GLN A 245 70.41 14.49 20.96
CA GLN A 245 69.13 15.12 20.63
C GLN A 245 68.41 14.36 19.50
N SER A 246 69.13 14.02 18.41
CA SER A 246 68.57 13.22 17.32
C SER A 246 68.02 11.88 17.81
N LYS A 247 68.70 11.19 18.73
CA LYS A 247 68.21 9.92 19.31
C LYS A 247 66.89 10.09 20.08
N VAL A 248 66.70 11.21 20.78
CA VAL A 248 65.43 11.54 21.45
C VAL A 248 64.33 11.84 20.42
N ASP A 249 64.64 12.64 19.39
CA ASP A 249 63.68 12.98 18.33
C ASP A 249 63.28 11.76 17.49
N GLU A 250 64.21 10.87 17.18
CA GLU A 250 63.97 9.57 16.52
C GLU A 250 63.05 8.68 17.37
N ALA A 251 63.34 8.52 18.66
CA ALA A 251 62.50 7.75 19.58
C ALA A 251 61.10 8.37 19.76
N GLN A 252 60.99 9.71 19.74
CA GLN A 252 59.72 10.42 19.82
C GLN A 252 58.89 10.26 18.54
N GLN A 253 59.52 10.33 17.37
CA GLN A 253 58.87 10.07 16.08
C GLN A 253 58.42 8.61 15.97
N GLU A 254 59.22 7.65 16.45
CA GLU A 254 58.85 6.24 16.49
C GLU A 254 57.66 5.99 17.43
N MET A 255 57.67 6.57 18.63
CA MET A 255 56.50 6.52 19.54
C MET A 255 55.24 7.09 18.88
N ALA A 256 55.34 8.25 18.22
CA ALA A 256 54.22 8.85 17.50
C ALA A 256 53.71 7.96 16.34
N ARG A 257 54.62 7.31 15.60
CA ARG A 257 54.31 6.35 14.54
C ARG A 257 53.59 5.12 15.09
N VAL A 258 54.07 4.54 16.18
CA VAL A 258 53.47 3.39 16.86
C VAL A 258 52.07 3.74 17.39
N VAL A 259 51.89 4.90 18.03
CA VAL A 259 50.57 5.37 18.51
C VAL A 259 49.59 5.59 17.35
N ALA A 260 50.03 6.17 16.23
CA ALA A 260 49.18 6.38 15.06
C ALA A 260 48.75 5.06 14.40
N GLN A 261 49.67 4.12 14.20
CA GLN A 261 49.36 2.78 13.67
C GLN A 261 48.44 2.01 14.62
N SER A 262 48.70 2.08 15.91
CA SER A 262 47.90 1.46 16.97
C SER A 262 46.46 1.96 16.99
N ARG A 263 46.25 3.28 16.86
CA ARG A 263 44.92 3.87 16.75
C ARG A 263 44.18 3.38 15.50
N ALA A 264 44.88 3.27 14.36
CA ALA A 264 44.29 2.75 13.12
C ALA A 264 43.90 1.26 13.24
N LYS A 265 44.76 0.42 13.83
CA LYS A 265 44.46 -1.00 14.12
C LYS A 265 43.22 -1.13 15.01
N ILE A 266 43.18 -0.42 16.14
CA ILE A 266 42.04 -0.47 17.07
C ILE A 266 40.74 -0.06 16.37
N ALA A 267 40.74 1.05 15.62
CA ALA A 267 39.56 1.51 14.87
C ALA A 267 39.08 0.50 13.83
N GLN A 268 39.98 -0.26 13.20
CA GLN A 268 39.63 -1.34 12.27
C GLN A 268 38.89 -2.49 12.97
N PHE A 269 39.38 -2.96 14.13
CA PHE A 269 38.70 -4.01 14.89
C PHE A 269 37.39 -3.51 15.54
N GLU A 270 37.31 -2.25 15.96
CA GLU A 270 36.06 -1.64 16.44
C GLU A 270 34.98 -1.58 15.34
N ALA A 271 35.39 -1.30 14.08
CA ALA A 271 34.49 -1.34 12.93
C ALA A 271 34.03 -2.76 12.58
N ASP A 272 34.87 -3.79 12.74
CA ASP A 272 34.45 -5.19 12.57
C ASP A 272 33.49 -5.62 13.68
N VAL A 273 33.78 -5.35 14.96
CA VAL A 273 32.86 -5.62 16.09
C VAL A 273 31.48 -5.01 15.84
N LEU A 274 31.42 -3.75 15.39
CA LEU A 274 30.18 -3.09 15.00
C LEU A 274 29.50 -3.79 13.80
N THR A 275 30.26 -4.26 12.82
CA THR A 275 29.73 -4.99 11.66
C THR A 275 29.13 -6.35 12.06
N GLN A 276 29.79 -7.08 12.95
CA GLN A 276 29.27 -8.33 13.51
C GLN A 276 28.05 -8.08 14.42
N GLU A 277 28.02 -7.00 15.20
CA GLU A 277 26.85 -6.60 16.02
C GLU A 277 25.61 -6.37 15.15
N ARG A 278 25.76 -5.58 14.06
CA ARG A 278 24.67 -5.31 13.11
C ARG A 278 24.23 -6.59 12.38
N THR A 279 25.16 -7.49 12.08
CA THR A 279 24.88 -8.79 11.47
C THR A 279 24.13 -9.72 12.44
N LEU A 280 24.51 -9.77 13.72
CA LEU A 280 23.78 -10.50 14.75
C LEU A 280 22.36 -9.97 14.88
N LYS A 281 22.19 -8.65 15.03
CA LYS A 281 20.86 -8.04 15.15
C LYS A 281 19.98 -8.34 13.93
N LEU A 282 20.50 -8.18 12.71
CA LEU A 282 19.74 -8.49 11.49
C LEU A 282 19.31 -9.96 11.40
N ASN A 283 20.06 -10.88 12.02
CA ASN A 283 19.65 -12.29 12.12
C ASN A 283 18.64 -12.55 13.25
N GLN A 284 18.68 -11.78 14.34
CA GLN A 284 17.62 -11.78 15.37
C GLN A 284 16.30 -11.21 14.81
N ASP A 285 16.36 -10.11 14.06
CA ASP A 285 15.21 -9.47 13.38
C ASP A 285 14.62 -10.33 12.24
N LYS A 286 15.36 -11.36 11.77
CA LYS A 286 14.82 -12.45 10.93
C LYS A 286 14.20 -13.55 11.77
N LEU A 287 14.92 -14.04 12.77
CA LEU A 287 14.48 -15.11 13.67
C LEU A 287 13.13 -14.80 14.32
N GLU A 288 12.88 -13.55 14.73
CA GLU A 288 11.58 -13.15 15.26
C GLU A 288 10.45 -13.23 14.22
N ARG A 289 10.73 -12.92 12.95
CA ARG A 289 9.76 -13.04 11.86
C ARG A 289 9.51 -14.49 11.49
N ASP A 290 10.53 -15.33 11.43
CA ASP A 290 10.39 -16.75 11.11
C ASP A 290 9.63 -17.49 12.23
N ARG A 291 9.81 -17.10 13.50
CA ARG A 291 8.97 -17.56 14.63
C ARG A 291 7.51 -17.12 14.48
N LYS A 292 7.26 -15.84 14.17
CA LYS A 292 5.90 -15.34 13.90
C LYS A 292 5.25 -15.99 12.68
N ASN A 293 6.04 -16.38 11.68
CA ASN A 293 5.58 -17.13 10.51
C ASN A 293 5.11 -18.54 10.92
N LEU A 294 5.89 -19.22 11.76
CA LEU A 294 5.53 -20.54 12.32
C LEU A 294 4.32 -20.47 13.28
N GLU A 295 4.23 -19.45 14.13
CA GLU A 295 3.04 -19.17 14.95
C GLU A 295 1.81 -18.94 14.03
N GLY A 296 2.00 -18.20 12.94
CA GLY A 296 0.98 -17.97 11.90
C GLY A 296 0.50 -19.21 11.16
N CYS A 297 1.18 -20.37 11.26
CA CYS A 297 0.69 -21.64 10.74
C CYS A 297 -0.48 -22.22 11.55
N ARG A 298 -0.70 -21.77 12.80
CA ARG A 298 -1.79 -22.24 13.67
C ARG A 298 -2.71 -21.08 14.03
N ILE A 299 -3.83 -21.01 13.34
CA ILE A 299 -4.72 -19.85 13.39
C ILE A 299 -5.88 -20.15 14.33
N LEU A 300 -5.88 -19.45 15.46
CA LEU A 300 -6.88 -19.53 16.52
C LEU A 300 -8.00 -18.50 16.33
N ALA A 301 -9.16 -18.76 16.92
CA ALA A 301 -10.30 -17.84 16.92
C ALA A 301 -10.02 -16.62 17.84
N PRO A 302 -10.06 -15.37 17.32
CA PRO A 302 -9.88 -14.17 18.11
C PRO A 302 -11.13 -13.74 18.90
N SER A 303 -12.26 -14.41 18.67
CA SER A 303 -13.53 -14.22 19.38
C SER A 303 -14.43 -15.44 19.12
N SER A 304 -15.42 -15.68 19.98
CA SER A 304 -16.48 -16.64 19.69
C SER A 304 -17.32 -16.21 18.48
N GLY A 305 -17.83 -17.16 17.69
CA GLY A 305 -18.64 -16.87 16.50
C GLY A 305 -19.05 -18.10 15.72
N LEU A 306 -19.78 -17.90 14.61
CA LEU A 306 -20.11 -18.95 13.64
C LEU A 306 -19.05 -18.97 12.54
N VAL A 307 -18.47 -20.13 12.22
CA VAL A 307 -17.54 -20.28 11.08
C VAL A 307 -18.29 -20.17 9.76
N VAL A 308 -17.95 -19.18 8.95
CA VAL A 308 -18.46 -18.96 7.59
C VAL A 308 -17.27 -18.84 6.62
N TYR A 309 -17.35 -19.47 5.46
CA TYR A 309 -16.29 -19.40 4.45
C TYR A 309 -16.46 -18.16 3.54
N PRO A 310 -15.37 -17.43 3.22
CA PRO A 310 -15.44 -16.24 2.37
C PRO A 310 -15.63 -16.63 0.90
N ILE A 311 -16.87 -16.57 0.41
CA ILE A 311 -17.17 -16.67 -1.02
C ILE A 311 -16.51 -15.49 -1.75
N SER A 312 -15.54 -15.75 -2.62
CA SER A 312 -14.89 -14.69 -3.39
C SER A 312 -15.86 -14.11 -4.43
N GLU A 313 -16.04 -12.79 -4.44
CA GLU A 313 -16.96 -12.12 -5.39
C GLU A 313 -16.52 -12.22 -6.86
N SER A 314 -15.25 -12.59 -7.10
CA SER A 314 -14.66 -12.68 -8.43
C SER A 314 -15.12 -13.94 -9.15
N ARG A 315 -16.24 -13.85 -9.87
CA ARG A 315 -16.83 -14.93 -10.71
C ARG A 315 -15.90 -15.53 -11.78
N PHE A 316 -14.75 -14.92 -12.02
CA PHE A 316 -13.72 -15.39 -12.96
C PHE A 316 -12.51 -16.06 -12.25
N SER A 317 -12.44 -16.00 -10.93
CA SER A 317 -11.39 -16.68 -10.18
C SER A 317 -11.76 -18.14 -9.97
N GLN A 318 -10.95 -19.06 -10.48
CA GLN A 318 -10.99 -20.49 -10.13
C GLN A 318 -10.25 -20.78 -8.80
N GLU A 319 -10.11 -19.77 -7.93
CA GLU A 319 -9.61 -19.99 -6.57
C GLU A 319 -10.61 -20.90 -5.86
N SER A 320 -10.17 -22.11 -5.50
CA SER A 320 -11.05 -23.13 -4.93
C SER A 320 -11.65 -22.67 -3.61
N MET A 321 -12.78 -23.29 -3.24
CA MET A 321 -13.20 -23.34 -1.84
C MET A 321 -12.00 -23.73 -0.97
N ILE A 322 -11.86 -23.12 0.21
CA ILE A 322 -10.71 -23.37 1.08
C ILE A 322 -10.97 -24.68 1.83
N GLU A 323 -10.49 -25.75 1.21
CA GLU A 323 -10.64 -27.14 1.64
C GLU A 323 -9.31 -27.71 2.16
N GLU A 324 -9.37 -28.86 2.84
CA GLU A 324 -8.18 -29.56 3.30
C GLU A 324 -7.28 -29.94 2.12
N GLY A 325 -6.00 -29.55 2.20
CA GLY A 325 -5.03 -29.72 1.12
C GLY A 325 -5.00 -28.59 0.07
N ALA A 326 -5.87 -27.57 0.15
CA ALA A 326 -5.77 -26.37 -0.68
C ALA A 326 -4.52 -25.54 -0.31
N THR A 327 -4.06 -24.69 -1.24
CA THR A 327 -2.93 -23.77 -1.02
C THR A 327 -3.43 -22.34 -0.84
N VAL A 328 -3.12 -21.73 0.30
CA VAL A 328 -3.49 -20.34 0.63
C VAL A 328 -2.28 -19.41 0.54
N ARG A 329 -2.51 -18.16 0.13
CA ARG A 329 -1.49 -17.12 0.01
C ARG A 329 -1.51 -16.17 1.21
N TYR A 330 -0.40 -15.51 1.50
CA TYR A 330 -0.32 -14.44 2.50
C TYR A 330 -1.45 -13.41 2.32
N ARG A 331 -2.13 -13.06 3.43
CA ARG A 331 -3.31 -12.15 3.51
C ARG A 331 -4.59 -12.60 2.79
N GLN A 332 -4.64 -13.79 2.20
CA GLN A 332 -5.90 -14.36 1.70
C GLN A 332 -6.90 -14.54 2.86
N GLU A 333 -8.17 -14.16 2.67
CA GLU A 333 -9.24 -14.44 3.62
C GLU A 333 -9.58 -15.94 3.61
N MET A 334 -9.79 -16.52 4.79
CA MET A 334 -10.00 -17.97 4.94
C MET A 334 -11.27 -18.30 5.73
N ILE A 335 -11.55 -17.57 6.80
CA ILE A 335 -12.75 -17.73 7.63
C ILE A 335 -13.28 -16.34 7.98
N LYS A 336 -14.61 -16.21 8.02
CA LYS A 336 -15.31 -15.08 8.64
C LYS A 336 -15.97 -15.58 9.92
N LEU A 337 -15.83 -14.82 11.01
CA LEU A 337 -16.56 -15.04 12.26
C LEU A 337 -17.55 -13.89 12.50
N PRO A 338 -18.78 -13.98 11.96
CA PRO A 338 -19.91 -13.17 12.43
C PRO A 338 -20.28 -13.49 13.88
N ASP A 339 -20.49 -12.44 14.67
CA ASP A 339 -21.10 -12.48 16.00
C ASP A 339 -22.64 -12.59 15.84
N THR A 340 -23.19 -13.78 16.11
CA THR A 340 -24.65 -14.02 15.97
C THR A 340 -25.48 -13.40 17.08
N SER A 341 -24.88 -12.91 18.17
CA SER A 341 -25.63 -12.32 19.29
C SER A 341 -26.25 -10.95 18.97
N THR A 342 -25.69 -10.24 17.99
CA THR A 342 -26.16 -8.91 17.58
C THR A 342 -26.21 -8.82 16.06
N MET A 343 -27.42 -8.81 15.51
CA MET A 343 -27.65 -8.74 14.06
C MET A 343 -28.31 -7.42 13.65
N LYS A 344 -27.97 -6.98 12.43
CA LYS A 344 -28.59 -5.86 11.72
C LYS A 344 -29.21 -6.35 10.43
N LEU A 345 -30.32 -5.77 10.02
CA LEU A 345 -30.90 -5.98 8.70
C LEU A 345 -30.50 -4.80 7.80
N THR A 346 -29.80 -5.09 6.70
CA THR A 346 -29.43 -4.11 5.68
C THR A 346 -30.46 -4.17 4.55
N ILE A 347 -31.44 -3.25 4.56
CA ILE A 347 -32.46 -3.10 3.50
C ILE A 347 -31.99 -2.16 2.39
N LYS A 348 -32.43 -2.41 1.15
CA LYS A 348 -32.18 -1.55 -0.03
C LYS A 348 -33.39 -0.64 -0.28
N VAL A 349 -33.40 0.55 0.32
CA VAL A 349 -34.54 1.50 0.22
C VAL A 349 -34.49 2.29 -1.09
N HIS A 350 -35.59 2.44 -1.81
CA HIS A 350 -35.62 3.24 -3.03
C HIS A 350 -35.50 4.76 -2.79
N GLU A 351 -34.94 5.51 -3.74
CA GLU A 351 -34.77 6.98 -3.67
C GLU A 351 -36.09 7.74 -3.40
N SER A 352 -37.23 7.24 -3.89
CA SER A 352 -38.57 7.79 -3.60
C SER A 352 -39.02 7.67 -2.14
N HIS A 353 -38.27 6.94 -1.31
CA HIS A 353 -38.65 6.53 0.03
C HIS A 353 -37.59 6.90 1.08
N VAL A 354 -36.30 6.91 0.73
CA VAL A 354 -35.19 7.25 1.64
C VAL A 354 -35.39 8.60 2.35
N GLY A 355 -35.90 9.63 1.66
CA GLY A 355 -36.15 10.96 2.24
C GLY A 355 -37.24 11.02 3.31
N LYS A 356 -38.02 9.94 3.50
CA LYS A 356 -39.01 9.81 4.57
C LYS A 356 -38.48 9.05 5.80
N ILE A 357 -37.39 8.31 5.65
CA ILE A 357 -36.81 7.47 6.71
C ILE A 357 -35.79 8.28 7.53
N ARG A 358 -35.76 8.06 8.84
CA ARG A 358 -34.85 8.72 9.79
C ARG A 358 -34.34 7.70 10.81
N ALA A 359 -33.11 7.90 11.28
CA ALA A 359 -32.58 7.12 12.40
C ALA A 359 -33.46 7.30 13.66
N GLY A 360 -33.62 6.22 14.42
CA GLY A 360 -34.50 6.16 15.59
C GLY A 360 -35.96 5.75 15.29
N GLN A 361 -36.37 5.60 14.03
CA GLN A 361 -37.68 5.02 13.70
C GLN A 361 -37.75 3.53 14.05
N THR A 362 -38.90 3.09 14.56
CA THR A 362 -39.21 1.67 14.81
C THR A 362 -39.52 0.95 13.49
N ALA A 363 -39.03 -0.27 13.35
CA ALA A 363 -39.33 -1.16 12.24
C ALA A 363 -39.67 -2.57 12.75
N TYR A 364 -40.59 -3.26 12.06
CA TYR A 364 -40.85 -4.68 12.28
C TYR A 364 -40.12 -5.50 11.22
N VAL A 365 -39.31 -6.46 11.64
CA VAL A 365 -38.57 -7.38 10.77
C VAL A 365 -39.27 -8.72 10.73
N VAL A 366 -39.53 -9.21 9.52
CA VAL A 366 -40.03 -10.58 9.25
C VAL A 366 -38.99 -11.30 8.42
N LEU A 367 -38.52 -12.46 8.92
CA LEU A 367 -37.53 -13.29 8.22
C LEU A 367 -38.27 -14.20 7.21
N ASP A 368 -37.74 -14.37 6.01
CA ASP A 368 -38.39 -15.25 5.02
C ASP A 368 -38.52 -16.73 5.47
N PRO A 369 -37.60 -17.31 6.27
CA PRO A 369 -37.78 -18.63 6.89
C PRO A 369 -38.80 -18.69 8.05
N MET A 370 -39.27 -17.55 8.57
CA MET A 370 -40.18 -17.46 9.74
C MET A 370 -41.24 -16.36 9.54
N PRO A 371 -42.16 -16.52 8.57
CA PRO A 371 -43.13 -15.48 8.20
C PRO A 371 -44.15 -15.14 9.30
N ASP A 372 -44.38 -16.06 10.24
CA ASP A 372 -45.33 -15.89 11.35
C ASP A 372 -44.76 -15.08 12.54
N GLN A 373 -43.45 -14.78 12.53
CA GLN A 373 -42.78 -14.04 13.60
C GLN A 373 -42.40 -12.62 13.16
N ARG A 374 -42.59 -11.65 14.06
CA ARG A 374 -42.21 -10.24 13.88
C ARG A 374 -41.23 -9.86 14.97
N PHE A 375 -40.02 -9.48 14.58
CA PHE A 375 -38.99 -8.98 15.49
C PHE A 375 -38.99 -7.45 15.48
N VAL A 376 -38.76 -6.82 16.63
CA VAL A 376 -38.66 -5.37 16.79
C VAL A 376 -37.23 -4.92 16.48
N GLY A 377 -37.11 -3.95 15.58
CA GLY A 377 -35.85 -3.28 15.27
C GLY A 377 -35.98 -1.76 15.28
N THR A 378 -34.83 -1.09 15.31
CA THR A 378 -34.73 0.37 15.23
C THR A 378 -33.80 0.73 14.08
N VAL A 379 -34.20 1.70 13.25
CA VAL A 379 -33.36 2.26 12.19
C VAL A 379 -32.13 2.90 12.83
N SER A 380 -30.96 2.26 12.67
CA SER A 380 -29.70 2.72 13.23
C SER A 380 -29.06 3.78 12.33
N ARG A 381 -28.98 3.50 11.02
CA ARG A 381 -28.33 4.38 10.04
C ARG A 381 -28.98 4.27 8.66
N VAL A 382 -29.20 5.42 8.02
CA VAL A 382 -29.54 5.53 6.59
C VAL A 382 -28.28 5.97 5.86
N ALA A 383 -27.91 5.30 4.75
CA ALA A 383 -26.78 5.74 3.93
C ALA A 383 -27.08 7.10 3.26
N LEU A 384 -26.09 8.01 3.27
CA LEU A 384 -26.20 9.32 2.61
C LEU A 384 -25.95 9.25 1.08
N LEU A 385 -25.36 8.16 0.61
CA LEU A 385 -25.03 7.92 -0.79
C LEU A 385 -25.79 6.69 -1.30
N PRO A 386 -26.25 6.69 -2.57
CA PRO A 386 -26.85 5.50 -3.16
C PRO A 386 -25.78 4.41 -3.33
N ASN A 387 -26.18 3.16 -3.11
CA ASN A 387 -25.33 2.01 -3.35
C ASN A 387 -25.11 1.82 -4.85
N ASN A 388 -23.84 1.79 -5.28
CA ASN A 388 -23.45 1.73 -6.69
C ASN A 388 -23.22 0.30 -7.21
N SER A 389 -23.40 -0.75 -6.39
CA SER A 389 -23.13 -2.15 -6.77
C SER A 389 -23.90 -2.60 -8.02
N ASP A 390 -25.16 -2.22 -8.12
CA ASP A 390 -26.10 -2.82 -9.08
C ASP A 390 -26.16 -2.05 -10.43
N ARG A 391 -25.31 -1.02 -10.59
CA ARG A 391 -25.27 -0.10 -11.75
C ARG A 391 -25.18 -0.79 -13.11
N TRP A 392 -24.50 -1.93 -13.19
CA TRP A 392 -24.36 -2.69 -14.44
C TRP A 392 -25.67 -3.37 -14.86
N SER A 393 -26.53 -3.72 -13.90
CA SER A 393 -27.80 -4.41 -14.18
C SER A 393 -28.98 -3.45 -14.32
N ASN A 394 -29.01 -2.35 -13.56
CA ASN A 394 -30.12 -1.40 -13.55
C ASN A 394 -29.60 0.03 -13.29
N PRO A 395 -29.12 0.77 -14.30
CA PRO A 395 -28.48 2.08 -14.11
C PRO A 395 -29.42 3.16 -13.56
N ASN A 396 -30.74 2.98 -13.70
CA ASN A 396 -31.75 3.94 -13.24
C ASN A 396 -32.24 3.67 -11.80
N LEU A 397 -31.90 2.53 -11.18
CA LEU A 397 -32.41 2.14 -9.87
C LEU A 397 -31.48 2.64 -8.76
N LYS A 398 -31.78 3.82 -8.19
CA LYS A 398 -31.05 4.32 -7.02
C LYS A 398 -31.63 3.74 -5.73
N VAL A 399 -30.85 2.86 -5.09
CA VAL A 399 -31.15 2.29 -3.76
C VAL A 399 -30.16 2.80 -2.71
N TYR A 400 -30.65 3.01 -1.50
CA TYR A 400 -29.91 3.49 -0.34
C TYR A 400 -29.94 2.42 0.74
N ASN A 401 -28.76 1.90 1.10
CA ASN A 401 -28.65 0.89 2.15
C ASN A 401 -29.06 1.52 3.49
N THR A 402 -30.04 0.93 4.17
CA THR A 402 -30.47 1.35 5.52
C THR A 402 -30.28 0.18 6.48
N GLU A 403 -29.61 0.45 7.60
CA GLU A 403 -29.28 -0.53 8.63
C GLU A 403 -30.27 -0.42 9.79
N ILE A 404 -31.00 -1.51 10.03
CA ILE A 404 -31.94 -1.66 11.15
C ILE A 404 -31.30 -2.61 12.16
N LEU A 405 -31.02 -2.13 13.37
CA LEU A 405 -30.54 -2.99 14.44
C LEU A 405 -31.72 -3.71 15.08
N ILE A 406 -31.66 -5.04 15.17
CA ILE A 406 -32.71 -5.86 15.77
C ILE A 406 -32.49 -5.86 17.30
N ALA A 407 -33.54 -5.54 18.05
CA ALA A 407 -33.48 -5.45 19.51
C ALA A 407 -33.81 -6.78 20.21
N ASP A 408 -34.62 -7.62 19.56
CA ASP A 408 -34.98 -8.94 20.06
C ASP A 408 -33.86 -9.97 19.83
N THR A 409 -33.68 -10.89 20.78
CA THR A 409 -32.76 -12.02 20.62
C THR A 409 -33.29 -13.00 19.58
N LEU A 410 -32.62 -13.08 18.43
CA LEU A 410 -32.92 -14.06 17.38
C LEU A 410 -32.56 -15.49 17.84
N PRO A 411 -33.30 -16.54 17.41
CA PRO A 411 -32.93 -17.92 17.68
C PRO A 411 -31.61 -18.32 16.99
N ASP A 412 -30.79 -19.16 17.63
CA ASP A 412 -29.49 -19.67 17.11
C ASP A 412 -29.58 -20.38 15.74
N THR A 413 -30.80 -20.74 15.32
CA THR A 413 -31.13 -21.31 14.00
C THR A 413 -31.04 -20.28 12.86
N VAL A 414 -31.15 -18.99 13.16
CA VAL A 414 -31.09 -17.91 12.18
C VAL A 414 -29.63 -17.63 11.82
N LYS A 415 -29.28 -17.78 10.54
CA LYS A 415 -27.94 -17.52 10.03
C LYS A 415 -27.84 -16.11 9.40
N PRO A 416 -26.67 -15.45 9.47
CA PRO A 416 -26.36 -14.32 8.61
C PRO A 416 -26.52 -14.70 7.12
N GLY A 417 -26.84 -13.71 6.28
CA GLY A 417 -27.14 -13.89 4.85
C GLY A 417 -28.61 -14.24 4.54
N VAL A 418 -29.45 -14.49 5.54
CA VAL A 418 -30.89 -14.75 5.35
C VAL A 418 -31.63 -13.50 4.87
N SER A 419 -32.48 -13.66 3.85
CA SER A 419 -33.39 -12.61 3.37
C SER A 419 -34.49 -12.30 4.38
N ALA A 420 -34.79 -11.01 4.54
CA ALA A 420 -35.84 -10.52 5.43
C ALA A 420 -36.52 -9.28 4.85
N LYS A 421 -37.73 -9.00 5.35
CA LYS A 421 -38.54 -7.84 5.00
C LYS A 421 -38.66 -6.94 6.22
N ALA A 422 -38.38 -5.65 6.06
CA ALA A 422 -38.59 -4.65 7.11
C ALA A 422 -39.82 -3.80 6.78
N GLU A 423 -40.78 -3.77 7.70
CA GLU A 423 -41.86 -2.79 7.74
C GLU A 423 -41.42 -1.60 8.63
N VAL A 424 -40.84 -0.57 8.02
CA VAL A 424 -40.36 0.64 8.71
C VAL A 424 -41.52 1.61 8.91
N ILE A 425 -41.77 2.04 10.15
CA ILE A 425 -42.83 3.02 10.47
C ILE A 425 -42.29 4.42 10.21
N ILE A 426 -42.88 5.14 9.26
CA ILE A 426 -42.55 6.56 9.02
C ILE A 426 -43.15 7.41 10.14
N THR A 427 -44.47 7.31 10.29
CA THR A 427 -45.33 8.11 11.15
C THR A 427 -46.63 7.33 11.41
N ASN A 428 -47.19 7.47 12.61
CA ASN A 428 -48.56 7.07 12.93
C ASN A 428 -49.39 8.32 13.17
N LEU A 429 -50.41 8.56 12.33
CA LEU A 429 -51.32 9.70 12.48
C LEU A 429 -52.58 9.24 13.22
N LEU A 430 -52.78 9.75 14.43
CA LEU A 430 -53.94 9.40 15.27
C LEU A 430 -55.16 10.25 14.90
N ASP A 431 -56.34 9.64 14.96
CA ASP A 431 -57.64 10.31 14.83
C ASP A 431 -57.84 11.15 13.54
N VAL A 432 -57.32 10.68 12.39
CA VAL A 432 -57.42 11.41 11.11
C VAL A 432 -58.53 10.86 10.21
N LEU A 433 -59.17 11.74 9.42
CA LEU A 433 -60.14 11.35 8.40
C LEU A 433 -59.43 10.58 7.28
N THR A 434 -59.81 9.32 7.09
CA THR A 434 -59.21 8.43 6.08
C THR A 434 -60.20 8.04 4.99
N VAL A 435 -59.75 8.14 3.73
CA VAL A 435 -60.51 7.75 2.53
C VAL A 435 -59.71 6.72 1.74
N PRO A 436 -60.30 5.64 1.20
CA PRO A 436 -59.57 4.68 0.37
C PRO A 436 -58.94 5.33 -0.87
N VAL A 437 -57.73 4.91 -1.24
CA VAL A 437 -56.97 5.47 -2.39
C VAL A 437 -57.79 5.50 -3.69
N GLN A 438 -58.64 4.49 -3.89
CA GLN A 438 -59.49 4.32 -5.08
C GLN A 438 -60.57 5.42 -5.23
N ALA A 439 -60.96 6.07 -4.13
CA ALA A 439 -62.05 7.04 -4.11
C ALA A 439 -61.62 8.50 -4.31
N VAL A 440 -60.30 8.78 -4.29
CA VAL A 440 -59.74 10.07 -4.66
C VAL A 440 -59.36 10.03 -6.14
N THR A 441 -59.86 10.98 -6.93
CA THR A 441 -59.44 11.18 -8.31
C THR A 441 -58.91 12.59 -8.53
N THR A 442 -58.30 12.85 -9.69
CA THR A 442 -57.73 14.16 -10.04
C THR A 442 -58.54 14.78 -11.17
N LEU A 443 -59.23 15.89 -10.90
CA LEU A 443 -60.05 16.60 -11.88
C LEU A 443 -59.50 18.01 -12.05
N LYS A 444 -59.15 18.40 -13.29
CA LYS A 444 -58.48 19.68 -13.62
C LYS A 444 -57.23 19.97 -12.77
N GLY A 445 -56.49 18.93 -12.37
CA GLY A 445 -55.27 19.05 -11.57
C GLY A 445 -55.48 19.18 -10.05
N GLN A 446 -56.73 19.21 -9.56
CA GLN A 446 -57.05 19.18 -8.14
C GLN A 446 -57.54 17.78 -7.73
N SER A 447 -57.18 17.35 -6.52
CA SER A 447 -57.75 16.14 -5.92
C SER A 447 -59.21 16.38 -5.56
N VAL A 448 -60.10 15.51 -6.05
CA VAL A 448 -61.53 15.55 -5.79
C VAL A 448 -62.03 14.19 -5.34
N VAL A 449 -63.06 14.21 -4.49
CA VAL A 449 -63.76 13.04 -3.97
C VAL A 449 -65.24 13.19 -4.33
N TYR A 450 -65.88 12.10 -4.74
CA TYR A 450 -67.31 12.11 -5.07
C TYR A 450 -68.15 11.67 -3.87
N LEU A 451 -69.01 12.56 -3.38
CA LEU A 451 -70.03 12.22 -2.39
C LEU A 451 -71.18 11.44 -3.05
N ALA A 452 -71.62 10.38 -2.38
CA ALA A 452 -72.65 9.46 -2.84
C ALA A 452 -74.06 10.04 -2.59
N GLY A 453 -74.80 10.25 -3.67
CA GLY A 453 -76.17 10.74 -3.68
C GLY A 453 -76.84 10.46 -5.02
N SER A 454 -78.06 10.95 -5.24
CA SER A 454 -78.80 10.78 -6.50
C SER A 454 -78.12 11.45 -7.71
N THR A 455 -77.22 12.40 -7.47
CA THR A 455 -76.20 12.84 -8.42
C THR A 455 -74.84 12.89 -7.71
N PRO A 456 -73.77 12.25 -8.24
CA PRO A 456 -72.44 12.30 -7.64
C PRO A 456 -71.87 13.72 -7.64
N LYS A 457 -71.64 14.30 -6.46
CA LYS A 457 -71.05 15.64 -6.33
C LYS A 457 -69.55 15.52 -6.11
N ALA A 458 -68.75 16.00 -7.06
CA ALA A 458 -67.32 16.19 -6.87
C ALA A 458 -67.08 17.32 -5.85
N VAL A 459 -66.29 17.02 -4.82
CA VAL A 459 -65.85 17.96 -3.79
C VAL A 459 -64.32 18.02 -3.82
N PRO A 460 -63.70 19.21 -3.94
CA PRO A 460 -62.25 19.33 -3.85
C PRO A 460 -61.78 19.02 -2.43
N VAL A 461 -60.70 18.25 -2.30
CA VAL A 461 -60.13 17.83 -1.03
C VAL A 461 -58.63 18.12 -0.98
N GLU A 462 -58.14 18.58 0.16
CA GLU A 462 -56.70 18.65 0.42
C GLU A 462 -56.23 17.31 0.97
N VAL A 463 -55.52 16.55 0.15
CA VAL A 463 -54.94 15.26 0.56
C VAL A 463 -53.63 15.45 1.31
N GLY A 464 -53.51 14.75 2.43
CA GLY A 464 -52.30 14.68 3.25
C GLY A 464 -51.44 13.48 2.88
N MET A 465 -50.95 12.76 3.89
CA MET A 465 -50.15 11.56 3.66
C MET A 465 -51.00 10.37 3.20
N PHE A 466 -50.43 9.48 2.40
CA PHE A 466 -51.09 8.27 1.89
C PHE A 466 -50.26 7.00 2.16
N ASN A 467 -50.96 5.86 2.22
CA ASN A 467 -50.39 4.52 2.20
C ASN A 467 -51.07 3.70 1.09
N THR A 468 -50.75 2.40 0.97
CA THR A 468 -51.23 1.53 -0.12
C THR A 468 -52.76 1.29 -0.13
N LYS A 469 -53.50 1.71 0.93
CA LYS A 469 -54.94 1.45 1.07
C LYS A 469 -55.76 2.72 1.29
N PHE A 470 -55.28 3.66 2.09
CA PHE A 470 -56.01 4.89 2.41
C PHE A 470 -55.13 6.14 2.26
N ILE A 471 -55.81 7.28 2.09
CA ILE A 471 -55.27 8.63 2.02
C ILE A 471 -55.88 9.42 3.19
N GLN A 472 -55.05 10.18 3.89
CA GLN A 472 -55.48 11.20 4.85
C GLN A 472 -56.12 12.37 4.09
N VAL A 473 -57.30 12.81 4.50
CA VAL A 473 -57.87 14.09 4.04
C VAL A 473 -57.73 15.14 5.14
N ILE A 474 -57.17 16.29 4.78
CA ILE A 474 -56.92 17.43 5.68
C ILE A 474 -58.14 18.36 5.71
N SER A 475 -58.74 18.62 4.54
CA SER A 475 -59.93 19.46 4.39
C SER A 475 -60.81 18.99 3.23
N GLY A 476 -62.12 19.32 3.30
CA GLY A 476 -63.09 19.13 2.21
C GLY A 476 -64.20 18.10 2.46
N ILE A 477 -64.11 17.25 3.49
CA ILE A 477 -65.14 16.26 3.87
C ILE A 477 -65.31 16.20 5.39
N GLU A 478 -66.48 15.74 5.85
CA GLU A 478 -66.79 15.54 7.27
C GLU A 478 -66.83 14.05 7.65
N GLU A 479 -66.99 13.76 8.94
CA GLU A 479 -67.10 12.39 9.43
C GLU A 479 -68.52 11.85 9.28
N GLY A 480 -68.65 10.63 8.71
CA GLY A 480 -69.93 10.05 8.30
C GLY A 480 -70.32 10.34 6.84
N ASP A 481 -69.56 11.19 6.13
CA ASP A 481 -69.75 11.39 4.67
C ASP A 481 -69.65 10.07 3.92
N ARG A 482 -70.48 9.87 2.90
CA ARG A 482 -70.44 8.67 2.04
C ARG A 482 -69.74 9.00 0.75
N VAL A 483 -68.64 8.31 0.49
CA VAL A 483 -67.73 8.54 -0.63
C VAL A 483 -67.77 7.37 -1.60
N LEU A 484 -67.83 7.63 -2.90
CA LEU A 484 -67.85 6.57 -3.93
C LEU A 484 -66.46 5.93 -4.11
N LEU A 485 -66.36 4.60 -3.93
CA LEU A 485 -65.13 3.83 -4.15
C LEU A 485 -64.76 3.71 -5.64
N SER A 486 -65.78 3.72 -6.50
CA SER A 486 -65.64 3.85 -7.95
C SER A 486 -66.25 5.20 -8.35
N PRO A 487 -65.44 6.27 -8.50
CA PRO A 487 -65.95 7.51 -9.08
C PRO A 487 -66.49 7.23 -10.50
N PRO A 488 -67.56 7.90 -10.94
CA PRO A 488 -68.02 7.78 -12.31
C PRO A 488 -66.89 8.26 -13.25
N LEU A 489 -66.43 7.36 -14.11
CA LEU A 489 -65.61 7.73 -15.26
C LEU A 489 -66.52 8.42 -16.27
N ASP A 490 -66.72 9.73 -16.09
CA ASP A 490 -67.29 10.60 -17.12
C ASP A 490 -66.38 10.53 -18.35
N SER A 491 -66.76 9.67 -19.30
CA SER A 491 -65.99 9.35 -20.51
C SER A 491 -66.06 10.44 -21.57
N GLN A 492 -66.13 11.71 -21.15
CA GLN A 492 -65.70 12.82 -21.97
C GLN A 492 -64.20 12.99 -21.78
N ALA A 493 -63.44 12.40 -22.71
CA ALA A 493 -62.09 12.84 -22.98
C ALA A 493 -62.14 14.35 -23.26
N ASN A 494 -61.70 15.17 -22.31
CA ASN A 494 -61.23 16.50 -22.64
C ASN A 494 -59.87 16.27 -23.28
N ASP A 495 -59.77 16.54 -24.57
CA ASP A 495 -58.57 16.26 -25.34
C ASP A 495 -57.37 16.98 -24.71
N LEU A 496 -56.41 16.19 -24.23
CA LEU A 496 -55.04 16.66 -23.98
C LEU A 496 -54.23 16.68 -25.28
N GLU A 497 -54.89 16.86 -26.43
CA GLU A 497 -54.30 17.34 -27.68
C GLU A 497 -53.97 18.83 -27.55
N GLY A 498 -53.12 19.16 -26.58
CA GLY A 498 -52.31 20.37 -26.63
C GLY A 498 -51.32 20.22 -27.79
N ASN A 499 -51.75 20.58 -29.00
CA ASN A 499 -51.04 20.40 -30.27
C ASN A 499 -49.53 20.66 -30.13
N ILE A 500 -48.73 19.60 -30.22
CA ILE A 500 -47.27 19.66 -30.09
C ILE A 500 -46.65 20.08 -31.42
N LEU A 501 -46.79 21.37 -31.74
CA LEU A 501 -46.21 22.10 -32.88
C LEU A 501 -46.67 21.62 -34.27
N GLN A 502 -47.06 22.56 -35.14
CA GLN A 502 -47.23 22.25 -36.56
C GLN A 502 -45.91 22.46 -37.32
N GLU A 503 -45.73 21.72 -38.42
CA GLU A 503 -44.52 21.74 -39.25
C GLU A 503 -44.41 23.07 -40.03
N GLY A 504 -43.95 24.11 -39.33
CA GLY A 504 -43.89 25.49 -39.81
C GLY A 504 -43.86 26.57 -38.73
N ASP A 505 -44.19 26.26 -37.47
CA ASP A 505 -44.22 27.24 -36.38
C ASP A 505 -42.83 27.81 -36.06
N THR A 506 -42.60 29.09 -36.40
CA THR A 506 -41.37 29.81 -36.03
C THR A 506 -41.49 30.40 -34.63
N ILE A 507 -40.57 30.04 -33.73
CA ILE A 507 -40.57 30.49 -32.33
C ILE A 507 -40.31 32.01 -32.27
N PRO A 508 -41.25 32.83 -31.78
CA PRO A 508 -41.03 34.26 -31.64
C PRO A 508 -40.23 34.56 -30.35
N THR A 509 -38.93 34.78 -30.49
CA THR A 509 -38.12 35.35 -29.40
C THR A 509 -38.62 36.76 -29.09
N ASN A 510 -39.36 36.94 -27.99
CA ASN A 510 -39.80 38.26 -27.55
C ASN A 510 -39.41 38.51 -26.08
N THR A 511 -38.45 39.42 -25.90
CA THR A 511 -37.94 39.84 -24.59
C THR A 511 -38.96 40.74 -23.90
N VAL A 512 -39.48 40.35 -22.73
CA VAL A 512 -40.40 41.19 -21.95
C VAL A 512 -39.63 41.88 -20.82
N VAL A 513 -39.58 43.21 -20.90
CA VAL A 513 -39.04 44.09 -19.85
C VAL A 513 -40.12 44.30 -18.77
N VAL A 514 -39.74 44.25 -17.50
CA VAL A 514 -40.64 44.51 -16.35
C VAL A 514 -40.42 45.93 -15.83
N ALA A 515 -41.49 46.70 -15.63
CA ALA A 515 -41.41 48.07 -15.08
C ALA A 515 -42.68 48.49 -14.31
N GLY A 516 -42.49 49.06 -13.11
CA GLY A 516 -43.53 49.69 -12.27
C GLY A 516 -44.34 48.73 -11.37
N ILE A 517 -44.87 49.13 -10.20
CA ILE A 517 -44.85 50.44 -9.51
C ILE A 517 -44.79 50.21 -7.97
N GLU A 518 -43.72 50.74 -7.33
CA GLU A 518 -43.60 51.57 -6.10
C GLU A 518 -44.40 51.29 -4.80
N PRO A 519 -44.04 51.86 -3.61
CA PRO A 519 -42.87 52.69 -3.23
C PRO A 519 -42.04 51.98 -2.09
N ALA A 520 -41.32 52.55 -1.09
CA ALA A 520 -40.94 53.91 -0.65
C ALA A 520 -39.70 53.84 0.31
N ALA A 521 -38.93 54.95 0.44
CA ALA A 521 -38.00 55.32 1.55
C ALA A 521 -36.77 54.39 1.83
N THR A 522 -35.57 54.84 2.22
CA THR A 522 -35.03 56.21 2.49
C THR A 522 -33.50 56.29 2.25
N THR A 523 -32.96 57.52 2.19
CA THR A 523 -31.56 58.01 2.39
C THR A 523 -30.51 57.09 3.07
N SER A 524 -29.18 57.19 2.84
CA SER A 524 -28.36 58.14 2.03
C SER A 524 -26.84 57.81 1.96
N GLY A 525 -26.16 58.19 0.85
CA GLY A 525 -24.72 58.56 0.78
C GLY A 525 -23.66 57.44 0.77
N SER A 526 -22.42 57.65 0.28
CA SER A 526 -21.83 58.79 -0.44
C SER A 526 -20.48 58.46 -1.14
N GLY A 527 -20.28 58.92 -2.39
CA GLY A 527 -19.00 59.34 -3.03
C GLY A 527 -17.80 58.38 -3.17
N ASN A 528 -16.78 58.61 -4.03
CA ASN A 528 -16.59 59.52 -5.18
C ASN A 528 -15.26 59.12 -5.90
N GLY A 529 -14.99 59.30 -7.21
CA GLY A 529 -15.80 59.80 -8.35
C GLY A 529 -14.98 60.66 -9.34
N GLY A 530 -14.64 60.13 -10.53
CA GLY A 530 -13.97 60.82 -11.66
C GLY A 530 -12.60 60.24 -12.08
N GLU A 531 -11.99 60.58 -13.23
CA GLU A 531 -12.49 61.16 -14.50
C GLU A 531 -11.37 61.16 -15.59
N ARG A 532 -11.74 61.33 -16.88
CA ARG A 532 -10.93 61.89 -18.03
C ARG A 532 -9.84 61.08 -18.77
N ASN A 533 -10.21 60.70 -20.01
CA ASN A 533 -9.75 61.29 -21.30
C ASN A 533 -8.27 61.19 -21.77
N GLY A 534 -8.05 60.89 -23.07
CA GLY A 534 -6.75 61.07 -23.75
C GLY A 534 -6.53 60.20 -25.01
N THR A 535 -6.10 60.81 -26.12
CA THR A 535 -5.97 60.18 -27.46
C THR A 535 -4.51 59.81 -27.81
N GLN A 536 -4.35 58.80 -28.69
CA GLN A 536 -3.35 58.71 -29.77
C GLN A 536 -1.89 58.20 -29.53
N GLN A 537 -1.49 57.35 -30.49
CA GLN A 537 -0.17 57.28 -31.17
C GLN A 537 0.99 56.39 -30.64
N ALA A 538 1.21 55.29 -31.39
CA ALA A 538 2.46 54.63 -31.81
C ALA A 538 3.67 54.38 -30.86
N GLY A 539 4.13 53.12 -30.85
CA GLY A 539 5.57 52.79 -30.91
C GLY A 539 6.14 51.80 -29.88
N GLY A 540 7.02 50.90 -30.35
CA GLY A 540 8.18 50.43 -29.58
C GLY A 540 8.10 49.09 -28.82
N SER A 541 9.00 48.17 -29.21
CA SER A 541 9.83 47.29 -28.35
C SER A 541 9.26 46.52 -27.14
N ASP A 542 9.48 45.20 -27.19
CA ASP A 542 10.09 44.35 -26.14
C ASP A 542 9.54 44.37 -24.70
N ALA A 543 8.79 43.31 -24.36
CA ALA A 543 8.88 42.63 -23.05
C ALA A 543 8.48 41.14 -23.17
N GLN A 544 9.02 40.28 -22.30
CA GLN A 544 8.83 38.82 -22.35
C GLN A 544 7.64 38.32 -21.51
N ALA A 545 7.08 37.16 -21.93
CA ALA A 545 6.40 36.14 -21.11
C ALA A 545 5.06 36.54 -20.43
N GLU A 546 4.03 35.68 -20.37
CA GLU A 546 4.06 34.36 -19.74
C GLU A 546 2.99 33.35 -20.20
N ARG A 547 3.39 32.05 -20.20
CA ARG A 547 2.65 30.84 -19.74
C ARG A 547 1.41 30.26 -20.49
N ARG A 548 1.49 28.92 -20.63
CA ARG A 548 0.42 27.86 -20.58
C ARG A 548 -0.36 27.45 -21.85
N ALA A 549 0.24 26.55 -22.65
CA ALA A 549 -0.26 25.20 -23.03
C ALA A 549 0.81 24.48 -23.89
N GLY A 550 0.95 23.15 -23.96
CA GLY A 550 0.33 22.07 -23.17
C GLY A 550 0.12 20.77 -23.96
N GLY A 551 1.16 19.91 -24.11
CA GLY A 551 1.09 18.62 -24.84
C GLY A 551 1.77 18.69 -26.21
N THR A 552 3.10 18.59 -26.35
CA THR A 552 4.02 17.46 -26.06
C THR A 552 4.02 16.39 -27.16
N GLY A 553 4.90 16.55 -28.15
CA GLY A 553 5.17 15.56 -29.19
C GLY A 553 6.37 15.94 -30.07
N GLY A 554 7.55 15.41 -29.75
CA GLY A 554 8.80 15.64 -30.50
C GLY A 554 9.71 16.71 -29.90
N SER A 555 10.72 16.31 -29.13
CA SER A 555 11.84 17.17 -28.68
C SER A 555 13.15 16.41 -28.43
N GLY A 556 13.08 15.16 -27.97
CA GLY A 556 14.26 14.39 -27.54
C GLY A 556 15.30 14.01 -28.61
N ARG A 557 15.08 14.30 -29.90
CA ARG A 557 16.09 14.04 -30.96
C ARG A 557 16.98 15.26 -31.23
N GLU A 558 16.41 16.46 -31.21
CA GLU A 558 17.14 17.70 -31.52
C GLU A 558 18.04 18.15 -30.36
N GLU A 559 17.59 17.96 -29.11
CA GLU A 559 18.43 18.22 -27.92
C GLU A 559 19.62 17.27 -27.84
N MET A 560 19.46 15.99 -28.23
CA MET A 560 20.59 15.04 -28.27
C MET A 560 21.60 15.37 -29.37
N ILE A 561 21.16 15.82 -30.57
CA ILE A 561 22.11 16.21 -31.63
C ILE A 561 22.96 17.39 -31.13
N LYS A 562 22.34 18.46 -30.63
CA LYS A 562 23.02 19.66 -30.09
C LYS A 562 23.95 19.41 -28.88
N GLN A 563 23.96 18.20 -28.30
CA GLN A 563 24.84 17.84 -27.21
C GLN A 563 26.14 17.14 -27.67
N PHE A 564 26.14 16.58 -28.88
CA PHE A 564 27.28 15.82 -29.43
C PHE A 564 27.81 16.38 -30.76
N ASP A 565 26.99 17.16 -31.47
CA ASP A 565 27.34 18.01 -32.61
C ASP A 565 28.25 19.14 -32.11
N LYS A 566 29.49 19.15 -32.58
CA LYS A 566 30.60 19.93 -32.00
C LYS A 566 31.25 20.89 -32.99
N ASP A 567 31.08 20.66 -34.29
CA ASP A 567 31.40 21.61 -35.35
C ASP A 567 30.18 22.50 -35.74
N GLY A 568 28.95 22.07 -35.41
CA GLY A 568 27.74 22.89 -35.41
C GLY A 568 26.92 22.82 -36.69
N ASP A 569 27.06 21.76 -37.49
CA ASP A 569 26.43 21.65 -38.82
C ASP A 569 25.01 21.03 -38.82
N GLY A 570 24.64 20.35 -37.73
CA GLY A 570 23.34 19.70 -37.54
C GLY A 570 23.28 18.19 -37.83
N GLU A 571 24.34 17.56 -38.35
CA GLU A 571 24.40 16.12 -38.65
C GLU A 571 25.63 15.42 -38.06
N LEU A 572 25.46 14.82 -36.87
CA LEU A 572 26.51 14.06 -36.16
C LEU A 572 27.39 13.20 -37.08
N ASN A 573 28.67 13.60 -37.18
CA ASN A 573 29.69 12.90 -37.97
C ASN A 573 30.07 11.55 -37.32
N ASP A 574 30.91 10.75 -37.98
CA ASP A 574 31.19 9.37 -37.49
C ASP A 574 32.01 9.32 -36.18
N GLU A 575 32.83 10.33 -35.87
CA GLU A 575 33.54 10.43 -34.58
C GLU A 575 32.57 10.85 -33.47
N GLU A 576 31.68 11.81 -33.74
CA GLU A 576 30.64 12.25 -32.81
C GLU A 576 29.60 11.15 -32.55
N ARG A 577 29.25 10.35 -33.57
CA ARG A 577 28.43 9.14 -33.40
C ARG A 577 29.14 8.04 -32.62
N ALA A 578 30.47 8.04 -32.53
CA ALA A 578 31.21 7.15 -31.63
C ALA A 578 31.16 7.67 -30.19
N ALA A 579 31.35 8.97 -29.98
CA ALA A 579 31.23 9.63 -28.67
C ALA A 579 29.81 9.54 -28.08
N MET A 580 28.78 9.80 -28.89
CA MET A 580 27.38 9.63 -28.49
C MET A 580 27.08 8.19 -28.08
N ARG A 581 27.60 7.20 -28.84
CA ARG A 581 27.39 5.77 -28.53
C ARG A 581 28.12 5.33 -27.27
N SER A 582 29.36 5.74 -27.03
CA SER A 582 30.07 5.40 -25.80
C SER A 582 29.44 6.06 -24.57
N GLN A 583 28.97 7.30 -24.68
CA GLN A 583 28.29 7.98 -23.59
C GLN A 583 26.91 7.36 -23.28
N LEU A 584 26.10 7.02 -24.29
CA LEU A 584 24.87 6.24 -24.08
C LEU A 584 25.18 4.88 -23.44
N GLN A 585 26.23 4.19 -23.90
CA GLN A 585 26.63 2.89 -23.34
C GLN A 585 27.02 3.00 -21.85
N SER A 586 27.65 4.11 -21.45
CA SER A 586 27.95 4.39 -20.03
C SER A 586 26.72 4.73 -19.18
N GLN A 587 25.70 5.39 -19.76
CA GLN A 587 24.42 5.64 -19.07
C GLN A 587 23.57 4.36 -18.95
N PHE A 588 23.49 3.55 -20.00
CA PHE A 588 22.73 2.29 -20.00
C PHE A 588 23.42 1.13 -19.27
N SER A 589 24.68 1.28 -18.83
CA SER A 589 25.28 0.41 -17.81
C SER A 589 24.82 0.73 -16.38
N GLY A 590 24.07 1.82 -16.17
CA GLY A 590 23.41 2.13 -14.91
C GLY A 590 22.16 1.27 -14.66
N ASP A 591 22.21 0.44 -13.63
CA ASP A 591 21.10 -0.24 -12.97
C ASP A 591 20.10 -1.01 -13.86
N ARG A 592 20.51 -2.21 -14.30
CA ARG A 592 19.57 -3.31 -14.62
C ARG A 592 20.05 -4.64 -14.05
N SER A 593 19.74 -4.88 -12.77
CA SER A 593 19.79 -6.22 -12.19
C SER A 593 18.76 -7.13 -12.85
N GLY A 594 19.18 -7.93 -13.85
CA GLY A 594 18.26 -8.79 -14.59
C GLY A 594 18.87 -9.56 -15.77
N GLY A 595 19.50 -10.71 -15.50
CA GLY A 595 19.60 -11.81 -16.47
C GLY A 595 20.39 -11.57 -17.77
N GLY A 596 21.38 -10.68 -17.79
CA GLY A 596 22.23 -10.46 -18.96
C GLY A 596 23.27 -11.57 -19.20
N PHE A 597 23.29 -12.17 -20.40
CA PHE A 597 24.29 -13.17 -20.78
C PHE A 597 25.69 -12.53 -20.87
N ASN A 598 26.61 -12.98 -20.01
CA ASN A 598 27.93 -12.39 -19.89
C ASN A 598 28.86 -12.81 -21.05
N ARG A 599 28.91 -12.01 -22.12
CA ARG A 599 29.70 -12.27 -23.34
C ARG A 599 31.16 -12.58 -23.02
N GLU A 600 31.77 -11.87 -22.09
CA GLU A 600 33.19 -12.01 -21.74
C GLU A 600 33.50 -13.40 -21.15
N ALA A 601 32.60 -13.93 -20.31
CA ALA A 601 32.68 -15.30 -19.81
C ALA A 601 32.44 -16.36 -20.90
N MET A 602 31.64 -16.04 -21.93
CA MET A 602 31.42 -16.92 -23.07
C MET A 602 32.62 -16.96 -24.01
N MET A 603 33.24 -15.82 -24.36
CA MET A 603 34.46 -15.81 -25.18
C MET A 603 35.54 -16.66 -24.49
N LYS A 604 35.82 -16.41 -23.20
CA LYS A 604 36.83 -17.13 -22.40
C LYS A 604 36.56 -18.64 -22.19
N GLN A 605 35.47 -19.18 -22.74
CA GLN A 605 35.08 -20.59 -22.66
C GLN A 605 34.96 -21.26 -24.05
N PHE A 606 34.97 -20.49 -25.15
CA PHE A 606 34.76 -20.98 -26.52
C PHE A 606 35.78 -20.46 -27.53
N ASP A 607 36.26 -19.21 -27.37
CA ASP A 607 37.50 -18.74 -28.01
C ASP A 607 38.67 -19.49 -27.36
N LYS A 608 39.28 -20.36 -28.15
CA LYS A 608 40.31 -21.32 -27.76
C LYS A 608 41.64 -21.02 -28.47
N ASN A 609 41.61 -20.24 -29.55
CA ASN A 609 42.79 -19.78 -30.27
C ASN A 609 43.39 -18.48 -29.65
N GLY A 610 42.57 -17.67 -28.97
CA GLY A 610 42.95 -16.44 -28.27
C GLY A 610 42.87 -15.15 -29.10
N ASP A 611 42.25 -15.15 -30.29
CA ASP A 611 42.21 -14.01 -31.22
C ASP A 611 41.09 -12.99 -30.94
N GLY A 612 40.13 -13.33 -30.09
CA GLY A 612 39.00 -12.47 -29.73
C GLY A 612 37.76 -12.61 -30.63
N THR A 613 37.80 -13.49 -31.63
CA THR A 613 36.69 -13.75 -32.56
C THR A 613 36.40 -15.24 -32.72
N ILE A 614 35.14 -15.64 -32.48
CA ILE A 614 34.74 -17.05 -32.60
C ILE A 614 34.63 -17.42 -34.09
N ASP A 615 35.57 -18.22 -34.57
CA ASP A 615 35.61 -18.76 -35.93
C ASP A 615 34.48 -19.79 -36.20
N ASP A 616 34.37 -20.30 -37.44
CA ASP A 616 33.30 -21.23 -37.80
C ASP A 616 33.46 -22.66 -37.24
N GLU A 617 34.67 -23.07 -36.82
CA GLU A 617 34.95 -24.37 -36.19
C GLU A 617 34.62 -24.32 -34.68
N GLU A 618 35.02 -23.25 -33.99
CA GLU A 618 34.61 -22.96 -32.61
C GLU A 618 33.09 -22.73 -32.50
N ARG A 619 32.49 -22.07 -33.49
CA ARG A 619 31.02 -21.89 -33.62
C ARG A 619 30.29 -23.22 -33.82
N ALA A 620 30.90 -24.20 -34.48
CA ALA A 620 30.36 -25.55 -34.57
C ALA A 620 30.43 -26.28 -33.21
N ALA A 621 31.54 -26.14 -32.46
CA ALA A 621 31.68 -26.67 -31.11
C ALA A 621 30.72 -26.04 -30.09
N MET A 622 30.38 -24.76 -30.25
CA MET A 622 29.32 -24.10 -29.47
C MET A 622 27.94 -24.70 -29.77
N ARG A 623 27.60 -24.88 -31.06
CA ARG A 623 26.28 -25.41 -31.48
C ARG A 623 26.03 -26.83 -30.99
N SER A 624 27.02 -27.71 -31.00
CA SER A 624 26.88 -29.11 -30.55
C SER A 624 26.64 -29.22 -29.03
N ARG A 625 27.24 -28.34 -28.22
CA ARG A 625 26.95 -28.27 -26.77
C ARG A 625 25.53 -27.77 -26.49
N PHE A 626 25.05 -26.76 -27.22
CA PHE A 626 23.70 -26.23 -27.00
C PHE A 626 22.58 -27.14 -27.50
N SER A 627 22.81 -28.01 -28.50
CA SER A 627 21.79 -28.95 -28.98
C SER A 627 21.52 -30.11 -28.02
N GLN A 628 22.52 -30.57 -27.26
CA GLN A 628 22.34 -31.63 -26.25
C GLN A 628 21.57 -31.18 -25.00
N GLY A 629 21.49 -29.87 -24.74
CA GLY A 629 20.83 -29.32 -23.55
C GLY A 629 19.30 -29.14 -23.64
N ARG A 630 18.66 -29.44 -24.78
CA ARG A 630 17.24 -29.08 -25.02
C ARG A 630 16.46 -30.10 -25.86
N GLY A 631 16.26 -31.29 -25.31
CA GLY A 631 15.45 -32.35 -25.93
C GLY A 631 14.53 -33.07 -24.94
N GLY A 632 13.32 -32.54 -24.72
CA GLY A 632 12.33 -33.16 -23.84
C GLY A 632 10.92 -32.60 -24.05
N ALA A 633 9.94 -33.50 -24.20
CA ALA A 633 8.49 -33.28 -24.31
C ALA A 633 7.95 -32.40 -25.47
N GLY A 634 7.25 -33.05 -26.40
CA GLY A 634 5.92 -32.59 -26.82
C GLY A 634 5.75 -31.88 -28.17
N ALA A 635 5.62 -32.64 -29.26
CA ALA A 635 4.77 -32.29 -30.40
C ALA A 635 4.37 -33.55 -31.18
N GLY A 636 3.09 -33.70 -31.53
CA GLY A 636 2.59 -34.78 -32.40
C GLY A 636 2.29 -34.26 -33.81
N GLY A 637 2.53 -35.09 -34.83
CA GLY A 637 2.27 -34.72 -36.23
C GLY A 637 2.60 -35.83 -37.23
N SER A 638 1.58 -36.59 -37.65
CA SER A 638 1.60 -37.43 -38.85
C SER A 638 1.29 -36.57 -40.10
N PRO A 639 1.40 -37.06 -41.38
CA PRO A 639 1.57 -38.46 -41.80
C PRO A 639 2.51 -38.75 -43.01
N GLY A 640 2.76 -40.06 -43.23
CA GLY A 640 3.02 -40.65 -44.56
C GLY A 640 4.46 -40.61 -45.08
N GLY A 641 4.92 -41.66 -45.79
CA GLY A 641 6.29 -41.63 -46.35
C GLY A 641 6.96 -42.89 -46.93
N GLN A 642 6.28 -44.05 -47.06
CA GLN A 642 6.59 -45.13 -48.05
C GLN A 642 8.00 -45.80 -48.07
N SER A 643 8.03 -47.16 -47.97
CA SER A 643 9.18 -48.09 -48.20
C SER A 643 10.47 -47.89 -47.36
N GLY A 644 11.14 -48.91 -46.82
CA GLY A 644 11.19 -50.34 -47.14
C GLY A 644 12.56 -50.68 -47.76
N GLY A 645 13.31 -51.71 -47.34
CA GLY A 645 13.11 -52.72 -46.29
C GLY A 645 14.38 -53.59 -46.17
N ALA A 646 14.26 -54.83 -45.65
CA ALA A 646 15.34 -55.84 -45.52
C ALA A 646 16.50 -55.48 -44.54
N GLN A 647 17.26 -56.41 -43.93
CA GLN A 647 16.99 -57.77 -43.40
C GLN A 647 18.26 -58.28 -42.69
N ARG A 648 18.15 -58.92 -41.50
CA ARG A 648 19.21 -59.74 -40.84
C ARG A 648 20.48 -58.95 -40.44
N THR A 649 21.42 -59.44 -39.62
CA THR A 649 21.50 -60.58 -38.65
C THR A 649 21.52 -60.00 -37.21
N GLY A 650 21.25 -60.71 -36.11
CA GLY A 650 21.98 -61.86 -35.57
C GLY A 650 23.35 -61.43 -34.99
N GLY A 651 23.65 -61.62 -33.70
CA GLY A 651 22.85 -62.25 -32.64
C GLY A 651 23.58 -62.36 -31.29
N ASP A 652 23.23 -63.42 -30.55
CA ASP A 652 23.92 -64.03 -29.40
C ASP A 652 23.91 -63.36 -27.99
N GLN A 653 23.24 -64.10 -27.10
CA GLN A 653 23.65 -64.47 -25.72
C GLN A 653 23.59 -63.39 -24.61
N GLN A 654 22.90 -63.64 -23.48
CA GLN A 654 22.15 -64.81 -22.99
C GLN A 654 20.86 -64.38 -22.28
#